data_AF-A0AAN7YJ82-F1
#
_entry.id   AF-A0AAN7YJ82-F1
#
_cell.length_a   1.000
_cell.length_b   1.000
_cell.length_c   1.000
_cell.angle_alpha   90.00
_cell.angle_beta   90.00
_cell.angle_gamma   90.00
#
_symmetry.space_group_name_H-M   'P 1'
#
loop_
_entity.id
_entity.type
_entity.pdbx_description
1 polymer ?
#
loop_
_entity_poly.entity_id
_entity_poly.type
_entity_poly.pdbx_seq_one_letter_code
_entity_poly.pdbx_strand_id
1 'polypeptide(L)'
;MSAASTKALQDVKAKAIAAEKRVSAHDGSGTQLEAAISAAELYMRALKLAASPDDRRRLDRKTKQLISRAEELKVRHDCKPTVNAEKRARIEVPYPVSQRVLTTREKIILLESSKLNGAIFKQWTAPPSQEEFELKGNDFFTDNFDFTLSEAQLKHFAGWKRPKDAFAHVRVEKNGQLLPNEATMISLGSLDMVQDVAPDCSVIASFCVGASRIERGHKRLYGQIVYPYDHNSDQPCESANGRYVLRLYFNGCWRRVDIDDRLPTSKSSRVLHVVDRSQPGLVWPAIVEKAYLKVRGGYNFPGSNSGTDLAVITGWMPQQVFLHDDDVEPRSLWDEIHPAFNDGQVMCTLGTGKLGRREQQLLGLGAEHDYAVLDMKENDDVREILIKNPWADGDVWKGATRYRPHPGHEEGAPQSPQSGGEVEKMEPGTFWMDFNLVFQYFEHMYLNWNPNLFSHREDRHFTWHLSEVMQAGHLLIDNPQFSVRTRRAGQLWILLNRHFRTGDYSVENHGSNGYISLYLFNKHGETVFSSDNARVRGPFVDSPNTLLRFHAEAKMNYSIVAVSQDLPRGKHNFTISAFSNCPVELDEASDTYGQPVSIMAAWTRSTAGGNAGSSTYLQNPQFTLQVGRESRAVIVLKSLSDTASTELNLGLHVKILILSSDGRRITKLRKRDTVSQSGDYKRGSTVVETILQRGSYTIICSTFEPGQLSKFQLDFYTTLGPAEYMIKPLLPEGSGRLSIKPAPAIFENGTTKVIAPLKVARVTRALFKAWQMKGSSSSLFKMSIEQGQGPYRNCVVTSSTDEAEYANIQSGLRIEDIDLNASLSSSQNGGLWLVLEKPQQASTESKDANVLQVEVLTEESIEVGAWAPLDD
;
A
#
# COMPACT_ATOMS: atom_id res chain seq x y z
N MET A 1 -6.32 21.40 77.91
CA MET A 1 -5.16 20.62 77.42
C MET A 1 -3.97 20.92 78.32
N SER A 2 -3.30 19.88 78.81
CA SER A 2 -2.25 20.00 79.83
C SER A 2 -1.02 20.76 79.33
N ALA A 3 -0.29 21.42 80.22
CA ALA A 3 0.98 22.10 79.91
C ALA A 3 1.99 21.19 79.16
N ALA A 4 1.86 19.87 79.33
CA ALA A 4 2.63 18.86 78.59
C ALA A 4 2.32 18.84 77.08
N SER A 5 1.06 19.03 76.67
CA SER A 5 0.65 19.06 75.26
C SER A 5 1.15 20.31 74.54
N THR A 6 1.17 21.45 75.23
CA THR A 6 1.71 22.71 74.69
C THR A 6 3.23 22.65 74.52
N LYS A 7 3.94 22.05 75.49
CA LYS A 7 5.40 21.83 75.40
C LYS A 7 5.76 20.88 74.26
N ALA A 8 5.03 19.77 74.12
CA ALA A 8 5.22 18.83 73.01
C ALA A 8 4.96 19.49 71.64
N LEU A 9 3.95 20.35 71.52
CA LEU A 9 3.70 21.10 70.28
C LEU A 9 4.84 22.06 69.94
N GLN A 10 5.38 22.77 70.93
CA GLN A 10 6.51 23.69 70.73
C GLN A 10 7.78 22.95 70.30
N ASP A 11 8.08 21.80 70.92
CA ASP A 11 9.24 20.98 70.56
C ASP A 11 9.14 20.44 69.12
N VAL A 12 7.95 19.98 68.71
CA VAL A 12 7.72 19.49 67.33
C VAL A 12 7.77 20.64 66.33
N LYS A 13 7.20 21.82 66.65
CA LYS A 13 7.30 23.02 65.80
C LYS A 13 8.75 23.48 65.63
N ALA A 14 9.56 23.46 66.70
CA ALA A 14 10.96 23.83 66.63
C ALA A 14 11.77 22.88 65.72
N LYS A 15 11.50 21.57 65.82
CA LYS A 15 12.09 20.56 64.91
C LYS A 15 11.63 20.74 63.47
N ALA A 16 10.36 21.05 63.25
CA ALA A 16 9.80 21.29 61.91
C ALA A 16 10.47 22.51 61.23
N ILE A 17 10.65 23.61 61.96
CA ILE A 17 11.32 24.81 61.47
C ILE A 17 12.80 24.54 61.17
N ALA A 18 13.48 23.74 61.99
CA ALA A 18 14.87 23.36 61.75
C ALA A 18 15.03 22.48 60.49
N ALA A 19 14.10 21.55 60.25
CA ALA A 19 14.08 20.74 59.04
C ALA A 19 13.76 21.58 57.79
N GLU A 20 12.80 22.50 57.89
CA GLU A 20 12.42 23.43 56.82
C GLU A 20 13.60 24.32 56.38
N LYS A 21 14.42 24.82 57.32
CA LYS A 21 15.63 25.59 56.98
C LYS A 21 16.64 24.79 56.15
N ARG A 22 16.69 23.46 56.30
CA ARG A 22 17.58 22.59 55.50
C ARG A 22 17.08 22.39 54.07
N VAL A 23 15.79 22.61 53.81
CA VAL A 23 15.24 22.59 52.44
C VAL A 23 15.79 23.74 51.60
N SER A 24 16.12 24.87 52.23
CA SER A 24 16.66 26.07 51.56
C SER A 24 18.19 26.12 51.48
N ALA A 25 18.90 25.22 52.16
CA ALA A 25 20.36 25.17 52.13
C ALA A 25 20.86 24.57 50.80
N HIS A 26 21.83 25.21 50.16
CA HIS A 26 22.40 24.80 48.86
C HIS A 26 23.38 23.63 49.01
N ASP A 27 22.89 22.48 49.47
CA ASP A 27 23.57 21.19 49.37
C ASP A 27 22.70 20.22 48.54
N GLY A 28 23.31 19.27 47.83
CA GLY A 28 22.73 18.51 46.71
C GLY A 28 21.27 18.03 46.84
N SER A 29 20.59 17.90 45.69
CA SER A 29 19.12 17.76 45.59
C SER A 29 18.50 16.56 46.32
N GLY A 30 19.26 15.48 46.58
CA GLY A 30 18.77 14.34 47.37
C GLY A 30 18.54 14.70 48.85
N THR A 31 19.45 15.47 49.45
CA THR A 31 19.34 15.90 50.86
C THR A 31 18.21 16.92 51.06
N GLN A 32 17.91 17.72 50.04
CA GLN A 32 16.79 18.67 50.05
C GLN A 32 15.42 18.00 50.01
N LEU A 33 15.29 16.91 49.23
CA LEU A 33 14.04 16.14 49.15
C LEU A 33 13.72 15.46 50.48
N GLU A 34 14.71 14.78 51.09
CA GLU A 34 14.55 14.15 52.41
C GLU A 34 14.21 15.18 53.50
N ALA A 35 14.86 16.35 53.47
CA ALA A 35 14.55 17.44 54.40
C ALA A 35 13.11 17.97 54.22
N ALA A 36 12.61 18.06 52.98
CA ALA A 36 11.25 18.53 52.69
C ALA A 36 10.19 17.53 53.17
N ILE A 37 10.41 16.23 52.94
CA ILE A 37 9.55 15.15 53.44
C ILE A 37 9.53 15.16 54.97
N SER A 38 10.71 15.23 55.60
CA SER A 38 10.81 15.27 57.06
C SER A 38 10.13 16.49 57.67
N ALA A 39 10.27 17.67 57.06
CA ALA A 39 9.59 18.89 57.50
C ALA A 39 8.06 18.75 57.39
N ALA A 40 7.54 18.21 56.28
CA ALA A 40 6.12 17.96 56.10
C ALA A 40 5.55 17.02 57.16
N GLU A 41 6.25 15.91 57.47
CA GLU A 41 5.84 14.98 58.53
C GLU A 41 5.81 15.63 59.92
N LEU A 42 6.80 16.45 60.24
CA LEU A 42 6.86 17.15 61.52
C LEU A 42 5.74 18.20 61.63
N TYR A 43 5.40 18.90 60.55
CA TYR A 43 4.27 19.82 60.52
C TYR A 43 2.92 19.07 60.60
N MET A 44 2.78 17.89 59.99
CA MET A 44 1.61 17.02 60.18
C MET A 44 1.45 16.57 61.64
N ARG A 45 2.55 16.21 62.31
CA ARG A 45 2.53 15.87 63.75
C ARG A 45 2.18 17.08 64.61
N ALA A 46 2.71 18.27 64.30
CA ALA A 46 2.35 19.50 64.97
C ALA A 46 0.86 19.85 64.79
N LEU A 47 0.30 19.61 63.61
CA LEU A 47 -1.11 19.84 63.31
C LEU A 47 -2.05 18.95 64.14
N LYS A 48 -1.65 17.70 64.39
CA LYS A 48 -2.38 16.77 65.28
C LYS A 48 -2.37 17.25 66.74
N LEU A 49 -1.30 17.92 67.18
CA LEU A 49 -1.12 18.44 68.53
C LEU A 49 -1.64 19.88 68.73
N ALA A 50 -2.03 20.56 67.66
CA ALA A 50 -2.52 21.95 67.71
C ALA A 50 -3.96 22.02 68.23
N ALA A 51 -4.18 22.85 69.26
CA ALA A 51 -5.47 23.04 69.91
C ALA A 51 -6.30 24.18 69.28
N SER A 52 -5.64 25.21 68.75
CA SER A 52 -6.29 26.39 68.18
C SER A 52 -6.64 26.19 66.70
N PRO A 53 -7.85 26.60 66.25
CA PRO A 53 -8.27 26.55 64.85
C PRO A 53 -7.34 27.32 63.91
N ASP A 54 -6.84 28.48 64.33
CA ASP A 54 -5.97 29.33 63.51
C ASP A 54 -4.58 28.71 63.35
N ASP A 55 -4.07 28.11 64.42
CA ASP A 55 -2.81 27.37 64.40
C ASP A 55 -2.91 26.14 63.49
N ARG A 56 -4.04 25.43 63.53
CA ARG A 56 -4.30 24.29 62.62
C ARG A 56 -4.33 24.73 61.15
N ARG A 57 -5.03 25.82 60.83
CA ARG A 57 -5.07 26.38 59.45
C ARG A 57 -3.67 26.80 58.98
N ARG A 58 -2.88 27.41 59.85
CA ARG A 58 -1.50 27.82 59.52
C ARG A 58 -0.59 26.62 59.27
N LEU A 59 -0.66 25.60 60.11
CA LEU A 59 0.14 24.37 59.98
C LEU A 59 -0.30 23.52 58.78
N ASP A 60 -1.58 23.49 58.46
CA ASP A 60 -2.12 22.77 57.29
C ASP A 60 -1.60 23.37 55.98
N ARG A 61 -1.67 24.70 55.87
CA ARG A 61 -1.13 25.43 54.72
C ARG A 61 0.38 25.20 54.55
N LYS A 62 1.15 25.24 55.63
CA LYS A 62 2.58 24.93 55.60
C LYS A 62 2.86 23.48 55.17
N THR A 63 2.05 22.53 55.66
CA THR A 63 2.18 21.13 55.29
C THR A 63 1.95 20.92 53.80
N LYS A 64 0.88 21.50 53.24
CA LYS A 64 0.57 21.42 51.80
C LYS A 64 1.66 22.05 50.93
N GLN A 65 2.20 23.20 51.35
CA GLN A 65 3.33 23.84 50.66
C GLN A 65 4.57 22.94 50.62
N LEU A 66 4.90 22.28 51.74
CA LEU A 66 6.07 21.39 51.81
C LEU A 66 5.86 20.07 51.05
N ILE A 67 4.64 19.55 50.98
CA ILE A 67 4.31 18.38 50.16
C ILE A 67 4.46 18.73 48.67
N SER A 68 3.87 19.83 48.22
CA SER A 68 4.02 20.30 46.84
C SER A 68 5.48 20.57 46.49
N ARG A 69 6.25 21.15 47.41
CA ARG A 69 7.69 21.33 47.23
C ARG A 69 8.46 20.01 47.18
N ALA A 70 8.07 19.01 47.97
CA ALA A 70 8.66 17.68 47.93
C ALA A 70 8.32 16.96 46.61
N GLU A 71 7.13 17.16 46.06
CA GLU A 71 6.73 16.64 44.73
C GLU A 71 7.56 17.31 43.61
N GLU A 72 7.72 18.63 43.62
CA GLU A 72 8.61 19.34 42.69
C GLU A 72 10.06 18.85 42.78
N LEU A 73 10.57 18.66 44.01
CA LEU A 73 11.92 18.15 44.25
C LEU A 73 12.05 16.68 43.85
N LYS A 74 10.98 15.88 43.95
CA LYS A 74 10.93 14.49 43.51
C LYS A 74 10.93 14.39 41.99
N VAL A 75 10.16 15.23 41.29
CA VAL A 75 10.24 15.36 39.82
C VAL A 75 11.65 15.76 39.40
N ARG A 76 12.27 16.73 40.09
CA ARG A 76 13.68 17.12 39.81
C ARG A 76 14.71 16.05 40.18
N HIS A 77 14.43 15.20 41.18
CA HIS A 77 15.30 14.11 41.59
C HIS A 77 15.18 12.90 40.64
N ASP A 78 13.96 12.57 40.20
CA ASP A 78 13.68 11.53 39.20
C ASP A 78 14.11 11.99 37.80
N CYS A 79 14.15 13.30 37.53
CA CYS A 79 14.72 13.92 36.32
C CYS A 79 16.22 14.27 36.44
N LYS A 80 16.92 13.86 37.51
CA LYS A 80 18.39 13.92 37.51
C LYS A 80 18.96 12.62 36.94
N PRO A 81 19.85 12.70 35.95
CA PRO A 81 20.53 11.51 35.45
C PRO A 81 21.29 10.88 36.60
N THR A 82 21.10 9.58 36.85
CA THR A 82 22.09 8.80 37.62
C THR A 82 23.49 9.20 37.12
N VAL A 83 24.42 9.46 38.02
CA VAL A 83 25.81 9.93 37.78
C VAL A 83 26.65 8.97 36.89
N ASN A 84 26.02 7.93 36.32
CA ASN A 84 26.50 7.19 35.16
C ASN A 84 26.11 7.81 33.80
N ALA A 85 25.44 8.97 33.75
CA ALA A 85 25.01 9.61 32.51
C ALA A 85 26.07 10.52 31.86
N GLU A 86 27.02 11.06 32.63
CA GLU A 86 28.17 11.80 32.08
C GLU A 86 29.29 10.87 31.58
N LYS A 87 29.15 9.55 31.82
CA LYS A 87 29.88 8.47 31.13
C LYS A 87 28.97 7.57 30.29
N ARG A 88 27.78 8.04 29.94
CA ARG A 88 27.09 7.60 28.72
C ARG A 88 27.26 8.71 27.70
N ALA A 89 28.45 8.76 27.07
CA ALA A 89 28.44 8.85 25.62
C ALA A 89 27.33 7.87 25.19
N ARG A 90 26.22 8.37 24.64
CA ARG A 90 25.17 7.51 24.09
C ARG A 90 25.93 6.57 23.16
N ILE A 91 26.15 5.33 23.60
CA ILE A 91 26.87 4.34 22.83
C ILE A 91 26.10 4.31 21.53
N GLU A 92 26.76 4.73 20.45
CA GLU A 92 26.16 4.79 19.14
C GLU A 92 25.62 3.40 18.85
N VAL A 93 24.31 3.25 18.81
CA VAL A 93 23.74 2.11 18.12
C VAL A 93 23.75 2.55 16.66
N PRO A 94 24.68 2.04 15.83
CA PRO A 94 24.63 2.30 14.40
C PRO A 94 23.28 1.82 13.86
N TYR A 95 22.79 2.48 12.80
CA TYR A 95 21.56 2.06 12.13
C TYR A 95 21.61 0.55 11.86
N PRO A 96 20.49 -0.19 12.04
CA PRO A 96 20.49 -1.61 11.76
C PRO A 96 20.85 -1.82 10.28
N VAL A 97 21.88 -2.64 10.05
CA VAL A 97 22.35 -3.01 8.72
C VAL A 97 22.04 -4.48 8.48
N SER A 98 21.61 -4.81 7.27
CA SER A 98 21.47 -6.19 6.83
C SER A 98 22.81 -6.93 6.92
N GLN A 99 22.84 -8.00 7.72
CA GLN A 99 24.00 -8.89 7.87
C GLN A 99 24.02 -10.01 6.82
N ARG A 100 22.99 -10.08 5.97
CA ARG A 100 22.83 -11.12 4.96
C ARG A 100 23.85 -10.95 3.84
N VAL A 101 24.49 -12.06 3.46
CA VAL A 101 25.41 -12.09 2.32
C VAL A 101 24.60 -11.99 1.03
N LEU A 102 24.89 -10.96 0.23
CA LEU A 102 24.24 -10.76 -1.07
C LEU A 102 24.64 -11.83 -2.08
N THR A 103 23.64 -12.34 -2.81
CA THR A 103 23.87 -13.23 -3.96
C THR A 103 24.53 -12.49 -5.12
N THR A 104 25.09 -13.23 -6.09
CA THR A 104 25.65 -12.63 -7.31
C THR A 104 24.60 -11.83 -8.09
N ARG A 105 23.35 -12.32 -8.16
CA ARG A 105 22.24 -11.62 -8.81
C ARG A 105 21.97 -10.27 -8.15
N GLU A 106 21.93 -10.23 -6.82
CA GLU A 106 21.71 -9.00 -6.05
C GLU A 106 22.85 -7.99 -6.23
N LYS A 107 24.10 -8.46 -6.24
CA LYS A 107 25.26 -7.61 -6.52
C LYS A 107 25.17 -6.99 -7.92
N ILE A 108 24.73 -7.75 -8.91
CA ILE A 108 24.49 -7.24 -10.28
C ILE A 108 23.40 -6.18 -10.26
N ILE A 109 22.27 -6.41 -9.58
CA ILE A 109 21.18 -5.42 -9.45
C ILE A 109 21.70 -4.09 -8.89
N LEU A 110 22.48 -4.13 -7.80
CA LEU A 110 23.05 -2.93 -7.20
C LEU A 110 24.09 -2.24 -8.08
N LEU A 111 24.85 -3.01 -8.86
CA LEU A 111 25.83 -2.50 -9.82
C LEU A 111 25.15 -1.85 -11.02
N GLU A 112 24.12 -2.46 -11.60
CA GLU A 112 23.31 -1.88 -12.67
C GLU A 112 22.68 -0.57 -12.22
N SER A 113 22.06 -0.57 -11.04
CA SER A 113 21.44 0.62 -10.46
C SER A 113 22.43 1.67 -9.94
N SER A 114 23.74 1.50 -10.16
CA SER A 114 24.74 2.55 -9.96
C SER A 114 24.81 3.56 -11.10
N LYS A 115 24.34 3.19 -12.29
CA LYS A 115 24.33 4.06 -13.46
C LYS A 115 23.02 4.81 -13.51
N LEU A 116 23.06 6.14 -13.38
CA LEU A 116 21.87 6.97 -13.36
C LEU A 116 22.21 8.34 -13.97
N ASN A 117 21.37 8.81 -14.89
CA ASN A 117 21.48 10.13 -15.52
C ASN A 117 22.85 10.42 -16.13
N GLY A 118 23.50 9.41 -16.73
CA GLY A 118 24.84 9.55 -17.33
C GLY A 118 26.01 9.52 -16.34
N ALA A 119 25.75 9.43 -15.04
CA ALA A 119 26.76 9.27 -13.99
C ALA A 119 26.83 7.85 -13.42
N ILE A 120 27.95 7.54 -12.76
CA ILE A 120 28.16 6.27 -12.04
C ILE A 120 28.35 6.57 -10.55
N PHE A 121 27.42 6.10 -9.73
CA PHE A 121 27.40 6.28 -8.29
C PHE A 121 27.82 4.99 -7.57
N LYS A 122 29.10 4.92 -7.20
CA LYS A 122 29.70 3.75 -6.55
C LYS A 122 29.06 3.52 -5.18
N GLN A 123 28.98 2.25 -4.77
CA GLN A 123 28.58 1.93 -3.40
C GLN A 123 29.57 2.53 -2.40
N TRP A 124 29.04 3.02 -1.29
CA TRP A 124 29.83 3.58 -0.20
C TRP A 124 30.49 2.45 0.58
N THR A 125 31.82 2.42 0.58
CA THR A 125 32.62 1.41 1.30
C THR A 125 33.26 1.98 2.55
N ALA A 126 33.83 3.18 2.47
CA ALA A 126 34.48 3.88 3.58
C ALA A 126 34.45 5.40 3.35
N PRO A 127 34.61 6.20 4.42
CA PRO A 127 34.84 7.64 4.29
C PRO A 127 36.08 7.97 3.44
N PRO A 128 36.03 9.07 2.65
CA PRO A 128 37.19 9.55 1.89
C PRO A 128 38.34 9.96 2.83
N SER A 129 39.59 9.80 2.37
CA SER A 129 40.76 10.27 3.11
C SER A 129 40.94 11.78 2.95
N GLN A 130 41.63 12.43 3.90
CA GLN A 130 41.86 13.87 3.87
C GLN A 130 42.63 14.33 2.61
N GLU A 131 43.55 13.49 2.12
CA GLU A 131 44.34 13.69 0.90
C GLU A 131 43.47 13.87 -0.37
N GLU A 132 42.22 13.40 -0.36
CA GLU A 132 41.30 13.57 -1.48
C GLU A 132 40.81 15.03 -1.64
N PHE A 133 40.94 15.84 -0.59
CA PHE A 133 40.46 17.24 -0.51
C PHE A 133 41.60 18.27 -0.57
N GLU A 134 42.84 17.81 -0.51
CA GLU A 134 44.03 18.66 -0.59
C GLU A 134 44.25 19.16 -2.02
N LEU A 135 44.70 20.41 -2.13
CA LEU A 135 45.05 21.03 -3.41
C LEU A 135 46.41 20.48 -3.88
N LYS A 136 46.41 19.83 -5.06
CA LYS A 136 47.62 19.30 -5.70
C LYS A 136 48.03 20.25 -6.83
N GLY A 137 48.98 21.14 -6.56
CA GLY A 137 49.38 22.19 -7.51
C GLY A 137 48.36 23.33 -7.54
N ASN A 138 47.95 23.76 -8.73
CA ASN A 138 46.93 24.82 -8.93
C ASN A 138 45.61 24.29 -9.52
N ASP A 139 45.48 22.98 -9.68
CA ASP A 139 44.32 22.38 -10.34
C ASP A 139 43.21 22.07 -9.33
N PHE A 140 42.13 22.82 -9.42
CA PHE A 140 40.92 22.52 -8.65
C PHE A 140 40.14 21.37 -9.28
N PHE A 141 39.46 20.59 -8.44
CA PHE A 141 38.54 19.56 -8.90
C PHE A 141 37.39 20.18 -9.71
N THR A 142 37.04 19.47 -10.78
CA THR A 142 35.98 19.84 -11.72
C THR A 142 35.17 18.58 -12.04
N ASP A 143 33.89 18.63 -11.73
CA ASP A 143 32.91 17.60 -12.06
C ASP A 143 32.38 17.87 -13.47
N ASN A 144 32.49 16.86 -14.35
CA ASN A 144 32.08 16.96 -15.75
C ASN A 144 30.62 16.53 -15.96
N PHE A 145 29.84 16.35 -14.90
CA PHE A 145 28.41 16.08 -15.00
C PHE A 145 27.67 17.24 -15.65
N ASP A 146 26.76 16.93 -16.57
CA ASP A 146 25.93 17.93 -17.25
C ASP A 146 24.70 18.28 -16.40
N PHE A 147 24.80 19.36 -15.63
CA PHE A 147 23.72 19.86 -14.81
C PHE A 147 22.72 20.64 -15.66
N THR A 148 21.66 19.96 -16.09
CA THR A 148 20.56 20.57 -16.85
C THR A 148 19.86 21.67 -16.04
N LEU A 149 19.42 22.74 -16.72
CA LEU A 149 18.68 23.87 -16.15
C LEU A 149 17.36 24.05 -16.91
N SER A 150 16.31 24.46 -16.22
CA SER A 150 15.01 24.79 -16.83
C SER A 150 15.09 26.08 -17.65
N GLU A 151 14.12 26.29 -18.55
CA GLU A 151 14.03 27.55 -19.31
C GLU A 151 13.94 28.79 -18.41
N ALA A 152 13.27 28.67 -17.25
CA ALA A 152 13.18 29.75 -16.27
C ALA A 152 14.54 30.05 -15.64
N GLN A 153 15.30 29.02 -15.25
CA GLN A 153 16.65 29.18 -14.69
C GLN A 153 17.63 29.77 -15.72
N LEU A 154 17.58 29.31 -16.98
CA LEU A 154 18.45 29.78 -18.06
C LEU A 154 18.30 31.28 -18.36
N LYS A 155 17.09 31.84 -18.17
CA LYS A 155 16.86 33.29 -18.32
C LYS A 155 17.72 34.12 -17.37
N HIS A 156 18.00 33.60 -16.17
CA HIS A 156 18.78 34.26 -15.14
C HIS A 156 20.22 33.77 -15.05
N PHE A 157 20.55 32.62 -15.65
CA PHE A 157 21.87 32.00 -15.56
C PHE A 157 23.01 32.87 -16.13
N ALA A 158 24.09 32.98 -15.37
CA ALA A 158 25.32 33.72 -15.69
C ALA A 158 26.57 32.82 -15.82
N GLY A 159 26.46 31.54 -15.44
CA GLY A 159 27.56 30.58 -15.44
C GLY A 159 27.76 29.89 -14.09
N TRP A 160 28.57 28.83 -14.12
CA TRP A 160 28.99 28.07 -12.94
C TRP A 160 30.22 28.74 -12.32
N LYS A 161 30.12 29.20 -11.07
CA LYS A 161 31.24 29.85 -10.36
C LYS A 161 31.48 29.24 -9.00
N ARG A 162 32.71 29.31 -8.49
CA ARG A 162 33.08 28.82 -7.15
C ARG A 162 32.48 29.71 -6.05
N PRO A 163 32.38 29.25 -4.78
CA PRO A 163 31.63 29.93 -3.74
C PRO A 163 32.01 31.40 -3.54
N LYS A 164 33.31 31.73 -3.55
CA LYS A 164 33.81 33.11 -3.43
C LYS A 164 33.16 34.08 -4.42
N ASP A 165 32.97 33.64 -5.67
CA ASP A 165 32.39 34.47 -6.72
C ASP A 165 30.87 34.29 -6.83
N ALA A 166 30.35 33.12 -6.44
CA ALA A 166 28.93 32.81 -6.50
C ALA A 166 28.11 33.62 -5.48
N PHE A 167 28.60 33.70 -4.24
CA PHE A 167 27.90 34.38 -3.15
C PHE A 167 28.11 35.90 -3.12
N ALA A 168 29.13 36.42 -3.81
CA ALA A 168 29.39 37.86 -3.90
C ALA A 168 28.19 38.68 -4.44
N HIS A 169 27.32 38.05 -5.24
CA HIS A 169 26.12 38.67 -5.82
C HIS A 169 24.85 38.49 -4.98
N VAL A 170 24.86 37.61 -3.97
CA VAL A 170 23.73 37.39 -3.06
C VAL A 170 23.68 38.54 -2.07
N ARG A 171 22.55 39.25 -2.05
CA ARG A 171 22.30 40.41 -1.17
C ARG A 171 21.06 40.15 -0.35
N VAL A 172 21.24 39.99 0.96
CA VAL A 172 20.14 39.84 1.91
C VAL A 172 20.26 40.95 2.95
N GLU A 173 19.17 41.69 3.13
CA GLU A 173 19.06 42.74 4.14
C GLU A 173 18.18 42.27 5.29
N LYS A 174 18.67 42.38 6.53
CA LYS A 174 17.88 42.11 7.75
C LYS A 174 17.94 43.36 8.63
N ASN A 175 16.78 43.89 9.01
CA ASN A 175 16.63 45.13 9.79
C ASN A 175 17.37 46.36 9.19
N GLY A 176 17.41 46.48 7.85
CA GLY A 176 18.07 47.60 7.16
C GLY A 176 19.59 47.52 7.11
N GLN A 177 20.19 46.38 7.49
CA GLN A 177 21.62 46.11 7.33
C GLN A 177 21.85 44.95 6.36
N LEU A 178 22.84 45.10 5.48
CA LEU A 178 23.27 44.04 4.58
C LEU A 178 24.06 42.99 5.38
N LEU A 179 23.65 41.73 5.30
CA LEU A 179 24.33 40.63 5.97
C LEU A 179 25.63 40.25 5.23
N PRO A 180 26.67 39.76 5.95
CA PRO A 180 27.87 39.24 5.32
C PRO A 180 27.56 38.07 4.38
N ASN A 181 28.19 38.07 3.21
CA ASN A 181 28.06 37.03 2.18
C ASN A 181 29.39 36.35 1.85
N GLU A 182 30.38 36.46 2.74
CA GLU A 182 31.63 35.71 2.62
C GLU A 182 31.35 34.22 2.73
N ALA A 183 31.87 33.45 1.77
CA ALA A 183 31.65 32.03 1.68
C ALA A 183 32.19 31.33 2.92
N THR A 184 31.35 30.52 3.58
CA THR A 184 31.76 29.72 4.74
C THR A 184 30.98 28.42 4.83
N MET A 185 31.60 27.38 5.38
CA MET A 185 30.95 26.11 5.70
C MET A 185 30.43 26.04 7.14
N ILE A 186 30.77 27.03 7.98
CA ILE A 186 30.43 27.05 9.40
C ILE A 186 29.05 27.68 9.59
N SER A 187 28.12 26.93 10.19
CA SER A 187 26.82 27.47 10.58
C SER A 187 26.90 28.24 11.90
N LEU A 188 26.42 29.50 11.89
CA LEU A 188 26.33 30.38 13.05
C LEU A 188 24.85 30.63 13.40
N GLY A 189 24.34 29.91 14.41
CA GLY A 189 22.99 30.12 14.92
C GLY A 189 21.91 29.32 14.19
N SER A 190 20.69 29.87 14.16
CA SER A 190 19.50 29.24 13.57
C SER A 190 19.46 29.39 12.05
N LEU A 191 19.03 28.34 11.36
CA LEU A 191 19.03 28.28 9.90
C LEU A 191 17.67 28.70 9.32
N ASP A 192 17.71 29.60 8.34
CA ASP A 192 16.56 30.08 7.59
C ASP A 192 16.75 29.82 6.08
N MET A 193 16.81 28.53 5.72
CA MET A 193 16.97 28.08 4.33
C MET A 193 15.71 28.30 3.52
N VAL A 194 15.88 28.84 2.31
CA VAL A 194 14.83 29.08 1.33
C VAL A 194 15.31 28.83 -0.09
N GLN A 195 14.38 28.55 -0.99
CA GLN A 195 14.60 28.52 -2.45
C GLN A 195 14.03 29.77 -3.10
N ASP A 196 14.45 30.00 -4.35
CA ASP A 196 13.92 31.05 -5.21
C ASP A 196 13.44 30.47 -6.56
N VAL A 197 14.28 30.45 -7.59
CA VAL A 197 13.86 30.05 -8.96
C VAL A 197 13.80 28.52 -9.15
N ALA A 198 14.52 27.76 -8.32
CA ALA A 198 14.57 26.30 -8.43
C ALA A 198 13.26 25.63 -7.95
N PRO A 199 12.72 24.61 -8.65
CA PRO A 199 11.48 23.92 -8.27
C PRO A 199 11.75 22.72 -7.34
N ASP A 200 12.50 22.92 -6.26
CA ASP A 200 12.99 21.88 -5.35
C ASP A 200 12.52 22.06 -3.90
N CYS A 201 11.26 22.48 -3.73
CA CYS A 201 10.68 22.76 -2.41
C CYS A 201 10.68 21.57 -1.47
N SER A 202 10.46 20.37 -1.99
CA SER A 202 10.55 19.14 -1.23
C SER A 202 11.94 18.92 -0.63
N VAL A 203 13.00 19.28 -1.36
CA VAL A 203 14.40 19.20 -0.91
C VAL A 203 14.69 20.24 0.15
N ILE A 204 14.25 21.48 -0.04
CA ILE A 204 14.53 22.57 0.90
C ILE A 204 13.72 22.42 2.19
N ALA A 205 12.47 21.94 2.09
CA ALA A 205 11.69 21.53 3.24
C ALA A 205 12.42 20.44 4.05
N SER A 206 12.99 19.45 3.37
CA SER A 206 13.80 18.39 4.00
C SER A 206 15.00 18.97 4.77
N PHE A 207 15.70 19.96 4.23
CA PHE A 207 16.78 20.65 4.94
C PHE A 207 16.27 21.41 6.17
N CYS A 208 15.16 22.13 6.03
CA CYS A 208 14.56 22.87 7.14
C CYS A 208 14.16 21.95 8.31
N VAL A 209 13.57 20.79 8.03
CA VAL A 209 13.22 19.81 9.08
C VAL A 209 14.47 19.24 9.74
N GLY A 210 15.51 18.92 8.95
CA GLY A 210 16.80 18.47 9.47
C GLY A 210 17.46 19.51 10.38
N ALA A 211 17.43 20.79 10.00
CA ALA A 211 17.93 21.91 10.78
C ALA A 211 17.13 22.12 12.07
N SER A 212 15.79 22.17 12.00
CA SER A 212 14.92 22.29 13.18
C SER A 212 15.19 21.16 14.18
N ARG A 213 15.36 19.93 13.69
CA ARG A 213 15.67 18.79 14.56
C ARG A 213 16.97 19.01 15.33
N ILE A 214 17.98 19.64 14.72
CA ILE A 214 19.25 19.98 15.39
C ILE A 214 19.04 21.12 16.41
N GLU A 215 18.28 22.14 16.04
CA GLU A 215 17.95 23.28 16.92
C GLU A 215 17.17 22.84 18.17
N ARG A 216 16.35 21.79 18.04
CA ARG A 216 15.65 21.11 19.16
C ARG A 216 16.57 20.22 20.01
N GLY A 217 17.88 20.24 19.78
CA GLY A 217 18.88 19.56 20.60
C GLY A 217 19.15 18.10 20.22
N HIS A 218 18.66 17.63 19.08
CA HIS A 218 18.98 16.29 18.59
C HIS A 218 20.30 16.27 17.78
N LYS A 219 20.91 15.09 17.67
CA LYS A 219 22.22 14.91 17.02
C LYS A 219 22.20 15.37 15.55
N ARG A 220 23.27 16.07 15.14
CA ARG A 220 23.53 16.45 13.74
C ARG A 220 23.73 15.24 12.86
N LEU A 221 23.20 15.29 11.65
CA LEU A 221 23.35 14.22 10.65
C LEU A 221 24.45 14.55 9.62
N TYR A 222 24.91 15.80 9.56
CA TYR A 222 25.84 16.29 8.54
C TYR A 222 27.15 15.50 8.48
N GLY A 223 27.71 15.10 9.63
CA GLY A 223 28.96 14.33 9.70
C GLY A 223 28.89 12.91 9.13
N GLN A 224 27.70 12.46 8.75
CA GLN A 224 27.51 11.19 8.02
C GLN A 224 27.20 11.41 6.54
N ILE A 225 26.96 12.65 6.12
CA ILE A 225 26.43 13.00 4.80
C ILE A 225 27.49 13.71 3.94
N VAL A 226 28.19 14.72 4.48
CA VAL A 226 29.06 15.63 3.72
C VAL A 226 30.51 15.49 4.15
N TYR A 227 31.43 15.42 3.19
CA TYR A 227 32.87 15.39 3.41
C TYR A 227 33.59 16.43 2.53
N PRO A 228 34.61 17.15 3.04
CA PRO A 228 35.25 16.95 4.34
C PRO A 228 34.41 17.47 5.53
N TYR A 229 34.62 16.88 6.70
CA TYR A 229 33.90 17.18 7.94
C TYR A 229 34.84 17.22 9.13
N ASP A 230 34.70 18.22 9.99
CA ASP A 230 35.45 18.31 11.24
C ASP A 230 34.60 17.80 12.39
N HIS A 231 34.95 16.60 12.86
CA HIS A 231 34.27 15.95 13.97
C HIS A 231 34.53 16.62 15.33
N ASN A 232 35.52 17.51 15.45
CA ASN A 232 35.78 18.24 16.70
C ASN A 232 34.81 19.41 16.87
N SER A 233 34.61 20.19 15.80
CA SER A 233 33.64 21.30 15.78
C SER A 233 32.21 20.86 15.41
N ASP A 234 32.03 19.60 14.98
CA ASP A 234 30.78 19.02 14.45
C ASP A 234 30.19 19.86 13.30
N GLN A 235 31.06 20.27 12.36
CA GLN A 235 30.71 21.14 11.23
C GLN A 235 31.33 20.62 9.91
N PRO A 236 30.67 20.84 8.77
CA PRO A 236 31.29 20.68 7.45
C PRO A 236 32.51 21.59 7.29
N CYS A 237 33.52 21.12 6.55
CA CYS A 237 34.74 21.88 6.28
C CYS A 237 34.80 22.38 4.84
N GLU A 238 35.56 23.45 4.64
CA GLU A 238 35.95 23.87 3.30
C GLU A 238 36.95 22.87 2.70
N SER A 239 36.75 22.54 1.42
CA SER A 239 37.66 21.70 0.65
C SER A 239 38.68 22.55 -0.10
N ALA A 240 39.98 22.31 0.13
CA ALA A 240 41.05 23.12 -0.46
C ALA A 240 41.13 23.00 -1.99
N ASN A 241 40.74 21.85 -2.54
CA ASN A 241 40.69 21.62 -4.00
C ASN A 241 39.30 21.80 -4.60
N GLY A 242 38.30 22.21 -3.81
CA GLY A 242 36.92 22.41 -4.27
C GLY A 242 36.16 21.11 -4.56
N ARG A 243 36.67 19.94 -4.16
CA ARG A 243 35.96 18.65 -4.25
C ARG A 243 35.15 18.41 -2.99
N TYR A 244 33.90 17.97 -3.14
CA TYR A 244 33.08 17.48 -2.05
C TYR A 244 32.59 16.08 -2.36
N VAL A 245 32.47 15.27 -1.30
CA VAL A 245 31.99 13.90 -1.40
C VAL A 245 30.80 13.76 -0.47
N LEU A 246 29.67 13.31 -1.02
CA LEU A 246 28.48 13.04 -0.25
C LEU A 246 28.17 11.55 -0.19
N ARG A 247 27.64 11.13 0.95
CA ARG A 247 27.11 9.80 1.18
C ARG A 247 25.58 9.88 1.17
N LEU A 248 24.97 9.45 0.08
CA LEU A 248 23.50 9.45 -0.10
C LEU A 248 22.95 8.03 -0.21
N TYR A 249 21.74 7.77 0.27
CA TYR A 249 21.09 6.45 0.28
C TYR A 249 20.09 6.32 -0.87
N PHE A 250 20.42 5.59 -1.93
CA PHE A 250 19.46 5.34 -3.00
C PHE A 250 19.77 4.05 -3.74
N ASN A 251 18.76 3.50 -4.41
CA ASN A 251 18.87 2.25 -5.15
C ASN A 251 19.46 1.12 -4.28
N GLY A 252 18.89 0.98 -3.08
CA GLY A 252 19.14 -0.12 -2.14
C GLY A 252 20.35 0.02 -1.23
N CYS A 253 21.23 1.01 -1.42
CA CYS A 253 22.46 1.15 -0.64
C CYS A 253 22.95 2.59 -0.50
N TRP A 254 23.88 2.80 0.43
CA TRP A 254 24.64 4.05 0.51
C TRP A 254 25.59 4.16 -0.69
N ARG A 255 25.65 5.33 -1.30
CA ARG A 255 26.44 5.61 -2.49
C ARG A 255 27.26 6.87 -2.32
N ARG A 256 28.42 6.85 -2.97
CA ARG A 256 29.36 7.97 -3.05
C ARG A 256 28.96 8.89 -4.20
N VAL A 257 28.79 10.17 -3.89
CA VAL A 257 28.46 11.23 -4.84
C VAL A 257 29.54 12.30 -4.78
N ASP A 258 30.44 12.29 -5.75
CA ASP A 258 31.48 13.30 -5.91
C ASP A 258 30.94 14.49 -6.71
N ILE A 259 31.14 15.71 -6.21
CA ILE A 259 30.83 16.97 -6.89
C ILE A 259 31.96 17.99 -6.71
N ASP A 260 32.03 18.97 -7.60
CA ASP A 260 32.79 20.20 -7.35
C ASP A 260 31.93 21.27 -6.66
N ASP A 261 32.58 22.35 -6.24
CA ASP A 261 31.98 23.48 -5.52
C ASP A 261 31.39 24.59 -6.40
N ARG A 262 31.35 24.42 -7.73
CA ARG A 262 30.80 25.44 -8.63
C ARG A 262 29.28 25.47 -8.52
N LEU A 263 28.69 26.62 -8.25
CA LEU A 263 27.25 26.81 -8.12
C LEU A 263 26.69 27.62 -9.30
N PRO A 264 25.41 27.43 -9.66
CA PRO A 264 24.80 28.19 -10.74
C PRO A 264 24.58 29.64 -10.29
N THR A 265 25.23 30.57 -10.96
CA THR A 265 25.12 32.00 -10.61
C THR A 265 24.11 32.71 -11.51
N SER A 266 23.50 33.75 -10.95
CA SER A 266 22.51 34.58 -11.63
C SER A 266 23.12 35.89 -12.12
N LYS A 267 22.65 36.38 -13.28
CA LYS A 267 22.93 37.74 -13.80
C LYS A 267 21.89 38.76 -13.33
N SER A 268 20.96 38.35 -12.46
CA SER A 268 19.89 39.16 -11.90
C SER A 268 19.89 39.04 -10.36
N SER A 269 18.95 39.70 -9.68
CA SER A 269 18.79 39.58 -8.22
C SER A 269 18.23 38.24 -7.74
N ARG A 270 17.80 37.36 -8.65
CA ARG A 270 17.25 36.03 -8.33
C ARG A 270 18.35 35.04 -8.00
N VAL A 271 18.07 34.03 -7.19
CA VAL A 271 19.01 32.95 -6.85
C VAL A 271 18.57 31.62 -7.47
N LEU A 272 19.55 30.81 -7.87
CA LEU A 272 19.35 29.56 -8.63
C LEU A 272 19.65 28.29 -7.80
N HIS A 273 19.97 28.46 -6.53
CA HIS A 273 20.27 27.42 -5.55
C HIS A 273 19.75 27.87 -4.19
N VAL A 274 19.65 26.97 -3.22
CA VAL A 274 19.27 27.28 -1.84
C VAL A 274 20.17 28.36 -1.23
N VAL A 275 19.55 29.23 -0.43
CA VAL A 275 20.23 30.26 0.37
C VAL A 275 19.69 30.23 1.80
N ASP A 276 20.58 30.45 2.76
CA ASP A 276 20.19 30.75 4.13
C ASP A 276 20.04 32.26 4.32
N ARG A 277 18.83 32.74 4.64
CA ARG A 277 18.59 34.20 4.80
C ARG A 277 19.22 34.76 6.08
N SER A 278 19.48 33.91 7.08
CA SER A 278 20.16 34.32 8.32
C SER A 278 21.67 34.44 8.11
N GLN A 279 22.22 33.66 7.19
CA GLN A 279 23.64 33.62 6.85
C GLN A 279 23.84 33.40 5.33
N PRO A 280 23.76 34.46 4.51
CA PRO A 280 23.74 34.34 3.05
C PRO A 280 24.98 33.69 2.44
N GLY A 281 26.14 33.77 3.11
CA GLY A 281 27.39 33.13 2.69
C GLY A 281 27.53 31.65 3.05
N LEU A 282 26.52 31.01 3.65
CA LEU A 282 26.58 29.60 4.06
C LEU A 282 26.51 28.66 2.86
N VAL A 283 27.59 27.92 2.62
CA VAL A 283 27.80 27.17 1.36
C VAL A 283 27.27 25.74 1.41
N TRP A 284 27.37 25.06 2.57
CA TRP A 284 27.09 23.62 2.64
C TRP A 284 25.67 23.23 2.17
N PRO A 285 24.58 24.03 2.37
CA PRO A 285 23.26 23.65 1.88
C PRO A 285 23.23 23.52 0.36
N ALA A 286 23.88 24.45 -0.35
CA ALA A 286 23.96 24.44 -1.82
C ALA A 286 24.83 23.28 -2.35
N ILE A 287 25.84 22.85 -1.58
CA ILE A 287 26.63 21.65 -1.90
C ILE A 287 25.77 20.38 -1.78
N VAL A 288 24.97 20.25 -0.72
CA VAL A 288 24.05 19.12 -0.54
C VAL A 288 22.96 19.10 -1.60
N GLU A 289 22.35 20.25 -1.88
CA GLU A 289 21.37 20.43 -2.96
C GLU A 289 21.96 19.98 -4.31
N LYS A 290 23.13 20.51 -4.68
CA LYS A 290 23.80 20.15 -5.95
C LYS A 290 24.05 18.65 -6.07
N ALA A 291 24.53 18.00 -5.01
CA ALA A 291 24.78 16.57 -5.01
C ALA A 291 23.49 15.75 -5.14
N TYR A 292 22.43 16.17 -4.45
CA TYR A 292 21.11 15.55 -4.59
C TYR A 292 20.57 15.72 -6.01
N LEU A 293 20.61 16.93 -6.57
CA LEU A 293 20.16 17.23 -7.93
C LEU A 293 20.99 16.49 -8.99
N LYS A 294 22.29 16.24 -8.76
CA LYS A 294 23.09 15.34 -9.61
C LYS A 294 22.48 13.93 -9.68
N VAL A 295 22.05 13.38 -8.55
CA VAL A 295 21.36 12.07 -8.50
C VAL A 295 20.03 12.15 -9.27
N ARG A 296 19.31 13.28 -9.19
CA ARG A 296 18.02 13.49 -9.87
C ARG A 296 18.11 13.94 -11.33
N GLY A 297 19.31 14.21 -11.86
CA GLY A 297 19.55 14.49 -13.28
C GLY A 297 19.82 15.95 -13.64
N GLY A 298 19.93 16.83 -12.66
CA GLY A 298 20.23 18.26 -12.81
C GLY A 298 19.29 19.17 -12.05
N TYR A 299 19.44 20.47 -12.26
CA TYR A 299 18.62 21.54 -11.66
C TYR A 299 17.28 21.75 -12.38
N ASN A 300 17.09 21.18 -13.58
CA ASN A 300 15.79 21.05 -14.23
C ASN A 300 14.94 19.96 -13.57
N PHE A 301 14.68 20.14 -12.28
CA PHE A 301 14.00 19.20 -11.41
C PHE A 301 12.53 19.60 -11.29
N PRO A 302 11.56 18.73 -11.63
CA PRO A 302 10.15 19.07 -11.59
C PRO A 302 9.53 19.07 -10.19
N GLY A 303 10.32 18.79 -9.15
CA GLY A 303 9.84 18.52 -7.79
C GLY A 303 9.87 17.02 -7.46
N SER A 304 9.66 16.69 -6.19
CA SER A 304 9.48 15.32 -5.73
C SER A 304 8.72 15.28 -4.41
N ASN A 305 8.68 14.10 -3.79
CA ASN A 305 8.11 13.86 -2.49
C ASN A 305 9.20 14.06 -1.42
N SER A 306 9.02 15.01 -0.50
CA SER A 306 10.00 15.30 0.56
C SER A 306 10.33 14.10 1.45
N GLY A 307 9.41 13.15 1.60
CA GLY A 307 9.70 11.88 2.27
C GLY A 307 10.76 11.05 1.55
N THR A 308 10.72 11.02 0.21
CA THR A 308 11.77 10.40 -0.61
C THR A 308 13.09 11.16 -0.49
N ASP A 309 13.03 12.50 -0.53
CA ASP A 309 14.22 13.35 -0.46
C ASP A 309 14.96 13.15 0.87
N LEU A 310 14.23 13.20 2.00
CA LEU A 310 14.75 12.89 3.33
C LEU A 310 15.33 11.47 3.40
N ALA A 311 14.67 10.47 2.80
CA ALA A 311 15.16 9.09 2.78
C ALA A 311 16.48 8.98 2.01
N VAL A 312 16.64 9.71 0.91
CA VAL A 312 17.89 9.75 0.13
C VAL A 312 19.02 10.42 0.90
N ILE A 313 18.72 11.51 1.60
CA ILE A 313 19.73 12.26 2.34
C ILE A 313 20.15 11.54 3.63
N THR A 314 19.20 10.96 4.36
CA THR A 314 19.41 10.47 5.74
C THR A 314 19.38 8.96 5.89
N GLY A 315 18.84 8.23 4.91
CA GLY A 315 18.57 6.79 5.02
C GLY A 315 17.43 6.43 5.97
N TRP A 316 16.64 7.40 6.42
CA TRP A 316 15.48 7.18 7.28
C TRP A 316 14.30 6.61 6.49
N MET A 317 13.44 5.84 7.17
CA MET A 317 12.36 5.08 6.54
C MET A 317 11.19 6.00 6.19
N PRO A 318 10.88 6.24 4.90
CA PRO A 318 9.78 7.11 4.52
C PRO A 318 8.42 6.41 4.64
N GLN A 319 7.40 7.18 5.00
CA GLN A 319 5.99 6.81 5.01
C GLN A 319 5.18 8.00 4.49
N GLN A 320 4.31 7.76 3.51
CA GLN A 320 3.32 8.72 3.05
C GLN A 320 1.99 8.44 3.73
N VAL A 321 1.44 9.44 4.43
CA VAL A 321 0.12 9.41 5.05
C VAL A 321 -0.82 10.21 4.17
N PHE A 322 -1.85 9.55 3.65
CA PHE A 322 -2.93 10.19 2.90
C PHE A 322 -3.94 10.74 3.91
N LEU A 323 -3.96 12.06 4.10
CA LEU A 323 -4.71 12.68 5.20
C LEU A 323 -6.22 12.54 5.04
N HIS A 324 -6.72 12.30 3.83
CA HIS A 324 -8.14 12.11 3.53
C HIS A 324 -8.55 10.63 3.42
N ASP A 325 -7.68 9.69 3.78
CA ASP A 325 -8.02 8.27 3.84
C ASP A 325 -8.89 7.98 5.08
N ASP A 326 -9.95 7.20 4.90
CA ASP A 326 -10.94 6.90 5.95
C ASP A 326 -10.32 6.19 7.17
N ASP A 327 -9.19 5.49 6.95
CA ASP A 327 -8.45 4.78 8.00
C ASP A 327 -7.52 5.70 8.82
N VAL A 328 -7.39 6.99 8.46
CA VAL A 328 -6.49 7.94 9.13
C VAL A 328 -7.28 8.90 10.03
N GLU A 329 -7.27 8.63 11.33
CA GLU A 329 -7.88 9.51 12.33
C GLU A 329 -6.88 10.55 12.87
N PRO A 330 -7.23 11.85 12.91
CA PRO A 330 -6.35 12.91 13.42
C PRO A 330 -5.80 12.65 14.83
N ARG A 331 -6.65 12.21 15.76
CA ARG A 331 -6.22 11.97 17.14
C ARG A 331 -5.20 10.84 17.24
N SER A 332 -5.50 9.69 16.62
CA SER A 332 -4.60 8.54 16.60
C SER A 332 -3.28 8.86 15.91
N LEU A 333 -3.30 9.64 14.82
CA LEU A 333 -2.09 10.09 14.13
C LEU A 333 -1.24 11.01 15.03
N TRP A 334 -1.85 12.00 15.68
CA TRP A 334 -1.16 12.90 16.61
C TRP A 334 -0.48 12.15 17.76
N ASP A 335 -1.25 11.27 18.42
CA ASP A 335 -0.79 10.49 19.57
C ASP A 335 0.40 9.58 19.20
N GLU A 336 0.53 9.19 17.92
CA GLU A 336 1.68 8.47 17.39
C GLU A 336 2.87 9.40 17.08
N ILE A 337 2.66 10.49 16.32
CA ILE A 337 3.75 11.29 15.76
C ILE A 337 4.32 12.30 16.75
N HIS A 338 3.51 12.90 17.62
CA HIS A 338 3.93 13.94 18.56
C HIS A 338 5.04 13.47 19.52
N PRO A 339 4.90 12.34 20.24
CA PRO A 339 5.98 11.84 21.10
C PRO A 339 7.22 11.45 20.29
N ALA A 340 7.05 10.79 19.14
CA ALA A 340 8.17 10.41 18.29
C ALA A 340 8.92 11.63 17.73
N PHE A 341 8.22 12.72 17.43
CA PHE A 341 8.80 13.96 16.91
C PHE A 341 9.61 14.67 18.00
N ASN A 342 9.08 14.72 19.22
CA ASN A 342 9.76 15.30 20.40
C ASN A 342 10.99 14.48 20.83
N ASP A 343 10.96 13.16 20.65
CA ASP A 343 12.12 12.30 20.88
C ASP A 343 13.13 12.33 19.72
N GLY A 344 12.82 13.05 18.64
CA GLY A 344 13.65 13.16 17.44
C GLY A 344 13.77 11.85 16.67
N GLN A 345 12.75 10.99 16.74
CA GLN A 345 12.62 9.70 16.04
C GLN A 345 11.85 9.79 14.71
N VAL A 346 11.14 10.89 14.47
CA VAL A 346 10.47 11.16 13.19
C VAL A 346 10.74 12.58 12.72
N MET A 347 10.88 12.75 11.41
CA MET A 347 10.91 14.04 10.71
C MET A 347 9.65 14.15 9.86
N CYS A 348 9.02 15.33 9.84
CA CYS A 348 7.71 15.51 9.23
C CYS A 348 7.70 16.68 8.23
N THR A 349 7.08 16.46 7.08
CA THR A 349 6.74 17.49 6.08
C THR A 349 5.29 17.33 5.66
N LEU A 350 4.74 18.37 5.03
CA LEU A 350 3.37 18.40 4.54
C LEU A 350 3.34 18.72 3.06
N GLY A 351 2.49 18.02 2.30
CA GLY A 351 2.29 18.22 0.87
C GLY A 351 0.89 18.75 0.58
N THR A 352 0.81 19.81 -0.20
CA THR A 352 -0.46 20.33 -0.73
C THR A 352 -0.82 19.65 -2.05
N GLY A 353 -2.10 19.44 -2.28
CA GLY A 353 -2.63 18.95 -3.54
C GLY A 353 -2.76 20.05 -4.60
N LYS A 354 -3.63 19.80 -5.58
CA LYS A 354 -4.01 20.81 -6.58
C LYS A 354 -4.87 21.89 -5.92
N LEU A 355 -4.38 23.13 -5.92
CA LEU A 355 -5.13 24.30 -5.48
C LEU A 355 -5.31 25.29 -6.64
N GLY A 356 -6.52 25.80 -6.81
CA GLY A 356 -6.77 26.85 -7.81
C GLY A 356 -6.01 28.13 -7.47
N ARG A 357 -5.61 28.94 -8.46
CA ARG A 357 -4.86 30.19 -8.21
C ARG A 357 -5.56 31.14 -7.23
N ARG A 358 -6.89 31.20 -7.28
CA ARG A 358 -7.70 32.00 -6.36
C ARG A 358 -7.60 31.46 -4.93
N GLU A 359 -7.64 30.14 -4.74
CA GLU A 359 -7.49 29.50 -3.43
C GLU A 359 -6.09 29.73 -2.89
N GLN A 360 -5.04 29.53 -3.69
CA GLN A 360 -3.66 29.82 -3.30
C GLN A 360 -3.50 31.26 -2.77
N GLN A 361 -4.06 32.24 -3.47
CA GLN A 361 -4.02 33.65 -3.05
C GLN A 361 -4.87 33.94 -1.80
N LEU A 362 -6.01 33.28 -1.63
CA LEU A 362 -6.89 33.47 -0.47
C LEU A 362 -6.32 32.83 0.78
N LEU A 363 -5.80 31.62 0.64
CA LEU A 363 -5.27 30.79 1.71
C LEU A 363 -3.84 31.19 2.06
N GLY A 364 -3.02 31.58 1.09
CA GLY A 364 -1.58 31.75 1.25
C GLY A 364 -0.82 30.42 1.30
N LEU A 365 -1.34 29.37 0.64
CA LEU A 365 -0.61 28.13 0.37
C LEU A 365 -0.32 27.98 -1.13
N GLY A 366 0.83 27.43 -1.47
CA GLY A 366 1.15 27.00 -2.83
C GLY A 366 0.39 25.71 -3.17
N ALA A 367 0.12 25.51 -4.45
CA ALA A 367 -0.37 24.22 -4.98
C ALA A 367 0.81 23.28 -5.24
N GLU A 368 0.58 21.97 -5.07
CA GLU A 368 1.57 20.92 -5.38
C GLU A 368 2.94 21.23 -4.76
N HIS A 369 2.91 21.70 -3.50
CA HIS A 369 4.07 22.27 -2.79
C HIS A 369 4.26 21.64 -1.42
N ASP A 370 5.52 21.48 -1.04
CA ASP A 370 5.95 20.87 0.22
C ASP A 370 6.35 21.92 1.27
N TYR A 371 5.93 21.67 2.51
CA TYR A 371 6.16 22.51 3.67
C TYR A 371 6.90 21.74 4.77
N ALA A 372 7.77 22.42 5.50
CA ALA A 372 8.51 21.84 6.62
C ALA A 372 7.74 21.97 7.93
N VAL A 373 7.66 20.90 8.73
CA VAL A 373 7.19 20.97 10.12
C VAL A 373 8.39 21.20 11.03
N LEU A 374 8.46 22.38 11.64
CA LEU A 374 9.58 22.80 12.47
C LEU A 374 9.38 22.48 13.96
N ASP A 375 8.13 22.45 14.44
CA ASP A 375 7.82 22.21 15.85
C ASP A 375 6.40 21.64 16.01
N MET A 376 6.14 20.95 17.13
CA MET A 376 4.83 20.42 17.49
C MET A 376 4.59 20.68 18.98
N LYS A 377 3.43 21.23 19.33
CA LYS A 377 3.07 21.54 20.72
C LYS A 377 1.68 21.07 21.05
N GLU A 378 1.52 20.57 22.27
CA GLU A 378 0.25 20.17 22.85
C GLU A 378 0.08 20.85 24.20
N ASN A 379 -0.90 21.74 24.33
CA ASN A 379 -1.23 22.44 25.57
C ASN A 379 -2.75 22.47 25.75
N ASP A 380 -3.27 22.09 26.92
CA ASP A 380 -4.70 22.16 27.24
C ASP A 380 -5.62 21.57 26.16
N ASP A 381 -5.26 20.38 25.64
CA ASP A 381 -5.90 19.68 24.51
C ASP A 381 -5.87 20.41 23.14
N VAL A 382 -5.19 21.55 23.04
CA VAL A 382 -4.90 22.23 21.76
C VAL A 382 -3.62 21.66 21.17
N ARG A 383 -3.69 21.26 19.90
CA ARG A 383 -2.60 20.61 19.17
C ARG A 383 -2.19 21.49 18.02
N GLU A 384 -0.98 22.04 18.10
CA GLU A 384 -0.49 23.00 17.11
C GLU A 384 0.81 22.50 16.49
N ILE A 385 0.97 22.77 15.20
CA ILE A 385 2.21 22.52 14.46
C ILE A 385 2.77 23.81 13.88
N LEU A 386 4.08 23.99 13.98
CA LEU A 386 4.80 25.10 13.36
C LEU A 386 5.24 24.69 11.96
N ILE A 387 4.71 25.37 10.96
CA ILE A 387 4.93 25.08 9.55
C ILE A 387 5.79 26.17 8.93
N LYS A 388 6.71 25.81 8.03
CA LYS A 388 7.51 26.72 7.22
C LYS A 388 7.32 26.49 5.73
N ASN A 389 7.06 27.57 5.01
CA ASN A 389 7.15 27.62 3.55
C ASN A 389 8.63 27.80 3.12
N PRO A 390 9.21 26.90 2.32
CA PRO A 390 10.58 27.04 1.83
C PRO A 390 10.77 28.12 0.74
N TRP A 391 9.72 28.76 0.19
CA TRP A 391 9.88 29.84 -0.79
C TRP A 391 10.32 31.17 -0.17
N ALA A 392 11.35 31.79 -0.75
CA ALA A 392 11.89 33.09 -0.33
C ALA A 392 10.83 34.22 -0.39
N ASP A 393 10.02 34.23 -1.45
CA ASP A 393 8.89 35.15 -1.67
C ASP A 393 7.52 34.51 -1.34
N GLY A 394 7.53 33.41 -0.58
CA GLY A 394 6.33 32.61 -0.34
C GLY A 394 5.23 33.39 0.40
N ASP A 395 4.01 33.30 -0.11
CA ASP A 395 2.82 33.77 0.60
C ASP A 395 2.75 33.10 1.99
N VAL A 396 2.38 33.87 3.01
CA VAL A 396 2.13 33.39 4.37
C VAL A 396 0.65 33.04 4.49
N TRP A 397 0.34 31.91 5.14
CA TRP A 397 -1.04 31.51 5.42
C TRP A 397 -1.86 32.67 5.99
N LYS A 398 -2.92 33.08 5.29
CA LYS A 398 -3.71 34.28 5.63
C LYS A 398 -4.74 34.03 6.74
N GLY A 399 -4.98 32.77 7.09
CA GLY A 399 -5.77 32.37 8.26
C GLY A 399 -4.94 32.19 9.55
N ALA A 400 -3.64 32.52 9.56
CA ALA A 400 -2.80 32.35 10.74
C ALA A 400 -2.95 33.52 11.71
N THR A 401 -3.22 33.23 12.98
CA THR A 401 -2.78 34.13 14.05
C THR A 401 -1.25 34.11 14.08
N ARG A 402 -0.60 35.25 13.81
CA ARG A 402 0.85 35.44 14.06
C ARG A 402 1.20 35.50 15.55
N TYR A 403 0.32 34.97 16.38
CA TYR A 403 0.31 35.06 17.84
C TYR A 403 0.04 33.65 18.36
N ARG A 404 0.67 33.25 19.47
CA ARG A 404 0.14 32.14 20.26
C ARG A 404 -1.30 32.48 20.63
N PRO A 405 -2.31 31.66 20.30
CA PRO A 405 -3.60 31.78 20.95
C PRO A 405 -3.34 31.35 22.41
N HIS A 406 -3.15 32.31 23.31
CA HIS A 406 -3.29 31.98 24.73
C HIS A 406 -4.74 31.54 24.96
N PRO A 407 -4.98 30.46 25.72
CA PRO A 407 -6.34 30.06 26.10
C PRO A 407 -6.91 31.16 27.01
N GLY A 408 -7.77 32.02 26.45
CA GLY A 408 -8.41 33.10 27.20
C GLY A 408 -8.92 34.30 26.38
N HIS A 409 -8.66 34.39 25.08
CA HIS A 409 -9.20 35.49 24.26
C HIS A 409 -10.47 35.08 23.52
N GLU A 410 -11.62 35.58 23.99
CA GLU A 410 -12.89 35.56 23.25
C GLU A 410 -12.78 36.42 21.98
N GLU A 411 -13.29 35.90 20.87
CA GLU A 411 -13.42 36.62 19.60
C GLU A 411 -14.37 37.82 19.76
N GLY A 412 -13.83 39.05 19.73
CA GLY A 412 -14.68 40.25 19.58
C GLY A 412 -14.18 41.58 20.15
N ALA A 413 -13.09 41.64 20.90
CA ALA A 413 -12.63 42.92 21.47
C ALA A 413 -11.53 43.61 20.61
N PRO A 414 -11.72 44.86 20.15
CA PRO A 414 -10.65 45.62 19.52
C PRO A 414 -9.65 46.06 20.59
N GLN A 415 -8.45 45.47 20.62
CA GLN A 415 -7.42 45.85 21.60
C GLN A 415 -6.31 46.69 20.98
N SER A 416 -6.16 47.88 21.56
CA SER A 416 -4.99 48.76 21.49
C SER A 416 -3.72 48.09 22.06
N PRO A 417 -2.53 48.41 21.54
CA PRO A 417 -1.29 47.71 21.87
C PRO A 417 -0.68 48.22 23.20
N GLN A 418 -1.15 47.71 24.34
CA GLN A 418 -0.50 47.98 25.64
C GLN A 418 -0.62 46.78 26.61
N SER A 419 0.23 45.77 26.43
CA SER A 419 0.69 44.90 27.55
C SER A 419 1.89 44.02 27.13
N GLY A 420 3.10 44.58 27.31
CA GLY A 420 4.35 44.00 27.82
C GLY A 420 4.77 42.53 27.73
N GLY A 421 4.22 41.67 26.87
CA GLY A 421 4.82 40.38 26.53
C GLY A 421 5.80 40.52 25.37
N GLU A 422 7.04 40.03 25.50
CA GLU A 422 7.98 39.95 24.37
C GLU A 422 7.34 39.15 23.23
N VAL A 423 6.97 39.85 22.15
CA VAL A 423 6.39 39.24 20.96
C VAL A 423 7.50 38.43 20.28
N GLU A 424 7.45 37.09 20.36
CA GLU A 424 8.30 36.20 19.56
C GLU A 424 8.05 36.51 18.07
N LYS A 425 8.91 37.33 17.48
CA LYS A 425 8.86 37.70 16.06
C LYS A 425 9.24 36.46 15.25
N MET A 426 8.24 35.73 14.74
CA MET A 426 8.44 34.52 13.94
C MET A 426 9.21 34.81 12.65
N GLU A 427 10.04 33.85 12.21
CA GLU A 427 10.81 33.99 10.97
C GLU A 427 9.88 34.03 9.74
N PRO A 428 10.26 34.73 8.65
CA PRO A 428 9.38 34.91 7.50
C PRO A 428 8.98 33.58 6.84
N GLY A 429 7.70 33.42 6.48
CA GLY A 429 7.19 32.18 5.90
C GLY A 429 6.88 31.08 6.91
N THR A 430 6.98 31.36 8.22
CA THR A 430 6.59 30.43 9.29
C THR A 430 5.26 30.81 9.95
N PHE A 431 4.46 29.81 10.33
CA PHE A 431 3.17 30.01 10.99
C PHE A 431 2.75 28.77 11.80
N TRP A 432 2.01 28.98 12.91
CA TRP A 432 1.35 27.91 13.63
C TRP A 432 0.00 27.56 13.00
N MET A 433 -0.37 26.29 13.06
CA MET A 433 -1.65 25.78 12.58
C MET A 433 -2.17 24.71 13.54
N ASP A 434 -3.47 24.76 13.83
CA ASP A 434 -4.16 23.68 14.54
C ASP A 434 -4.05 22.37 13.73
N PHE A 435 -3.74 21.27 14.40
CA PHE A 435 -3.48 19.99 13.74
C PHE A 435 -4.68 19.49 12.93
N ASN A 436 -5.92 19.80 13.31
CA ASN A 436 -7.10 19.39 12.57
C ASN A 436 -7.24 20.17 11.25
N LEU A 437 -6.77 21.42 11.19
CA LEU A 437 -6.76 22.19 9.94
C LEU A 437 -5.78 21.61 8.92
N VAL A 438 -4.80 20.82 9.36
CA VAL A 438 -3.88 20.12 8.45
C VAL A 438 -4.65 19.17 7.53
N PHE A 439 -5.63 18.45 8.09
CA PHE A 439 -6.53 17.56 7.34
C PHE A 439 -7.46 18.29 6.39
N GLN A 440 -7.62 19.60 6.53
CA GLN A 440 -8.46 20.41 5.64
C GLN A 440 -7.67 20.96 4.44
N TYR A 441 -6.40 21.31 4.64
CA TYR A 441 -5.63 22.09 3.67
C TYR A 441 -4.45 21.35 3.03
N PHE A 442 -4.05 20.21 3.57
CA PHE A 442 -2.98 19.37 3.04
C PHE A 442 -3.53 18.02 2.62
N GLU A 443 -2.97 17.47 1.54
CA GLU A 443 -3.36 16.16 1.01
C GLU A 443 -2.52 15.04 1.61
N HIS A 444 -1.24 15.35 1.89
CA HIS A 444 -0.27 14.38 2.37
C HIS A 444 0.51 14.90 3.58
N MET A 445 0.81 13.99 4.51
CA MET A 445 1.87 14.16 5.49
C MET A 445 2.95 13.11 5.21
N TYR A 446 4.20 13.54 5.07
CA TYR A 446 5.33 12.65 4.87
C TYR A 446 6.11 12.50 6.17
N LEU A 447 6.30 11.26 6.58
CA LEU A 447 7.00 10.89 7.81
C LEU A 447 8.27 10.14 7.45
N ASN A 448 9.41 10.57 7.97
CA ASN A 448 10.65 9.80 7.90
C ASN A 448 11.00 9.31 9.29
N TRP A 449 10.97 8.01 9.47
CA TRP A 449 11.22 7.35 10.74
C TRP A 449 12.69 6.95 10.89
N ASN A 450 13.25 7.22 12.06
CA ASN A 450 14.61 6.86 12.40
C ASN A 450 14.78 5.32 12.40
N PRO A 451 15.70 4.74 11.61
CA PRO A 451 15.95 3.30 11.60
C PRO A 451 16.35 2.74 12.97
N ASN A 452 16.87 3.57 13.88
CA ASN A 452 17.22 3.17 15.25
C ASN A 452 16.03 2.81 16.15
N LEU A 453 14.79 2.97 15.67
CA LEU A 453 13.60 2.36 16.29
C LEU A 453 13.69 0.82 16.33
N PHE A 454 14.54 0.25 15.47
CA PHE A 454 14.75 -1.18 15.33
C PHE A 454 16.21 -1.56 15.54
N SER A 455 16.42 -2.79 16.03
CA SER A 455 17.75 -3.36 16.24
C SER A 455 18.19 -4.30 15.12
N HIS A 456 17.26 -4.75 14.27
CA HIS A 456 17.53 -5.72 13.21
C HIS A 456 16.92 -5.23 11.90
N ARG A 457 17.66 -5.46 10.82
CA ARG A 457 17.25 -5.19 9.44
C ARG A 457 17.69 -6.35 8.56
N GLU A 458 16.86 -6.73 7.60
CA GLU A 458 17.26 -7.64 6.51
C GLU A 458 16.80 -7.11 5.16
N ASP A 459 17.69 -7.14 4.17
CA ASP A 459 17.47 -6.59 2.83
C ASP A 459 17.53 -7.69 1.76
N ARG A 460 16.66 -7.56 0.75
CA ARG A 460 16.74 -8.28 -0.54
C ARG A 460 16.60 -7.34 -1.71
N HIS A 461 17.38 -7.62 -2.75
CA HIS A 461 17.29 -6.91 -4.02
C HIS A 461 16.73 -7.82 -5.10
N PHE A 462 15.73 -7.36 -5.83
CA PHE A 462 15.08 -8.18 -6.85
C PHE A 462 14.73 -7.34 -8.08
N THR A 463 14.47 -8.05 -9.18
CA THR A 463 14.04 -7.44 -10.43
C THR A 463 12.63 -7.89 -10.72
N TRP A 464 11.76 -6.94 -11.04
CA TRP A 464 10.42 -7.17 -11.54
C TRP A 464 10.38 -6.83 -13.03
N HIS A 465 10.07 -7.85 -13.84
CA HIS A 465 9.86 -7.67 -15.28
C HIS A 465 8.37 -7.51 -15.53
N LEU A 466 7.95 -6.28 -15.82
CA LEU A 466 6.57 -6.02 -16.22
C LEU A 466 6.44 -6.35 -17.70
N SER A 467 5.75 -7.46 -17.98
CA SER A 467 5.44 -7.92 -19.31
C SER A 467 4.65 -6.87 -20.11
N GLU A 468 4.70 -6.94 -21.43
CA GLU A 468 3.84 -6.11 -22.31
C GLU A 468 2.34 -6.31 -22.04
N VAL A 469 2.01 -7.40 -21.35
CA VAL A 469 0.67 -7.93 -21.12
C VAL A 469 -0.02 -7.22 -19.94
N MET A 470 -1.25 -6.72 -20.15
CA MET A 470 -2.11 -6.26 -19.05
C MET A 470 -2.51 -7.44 -18.17
N GLN A 471 -2.04 -7.44 -16.92
CA GLN A 471 -2.45 -8.40 -15.90
C GLN A 471 -3.73 -7.92 -15.21
N ALA A 472 -4.62 -8.85 -14.85
CA ALA A 472 -5.78 -8.52 -14.04
C ALA A 472 -5.33 -8.27 -12.60
N GLY A 473 -5.63 -7.09 -12.04
CA GLY A 473 -5.11 -6.66 -10.74
C GLY A 473 -5.44 -7.56 -9.53
N HIS A 474 -6.36 -8.53 -9.69
CA HIS A 474 -6.68 -9.51 -8.66
C HIS A 474 -5.89 -10.81 -8.73
N LEU A 475 -5.12 -11.06 -9.80
CA LEU A 475 -4.23 -12.21 -9.92
C LEU A 475 -2.81 -11.80 -9.52
N LEU A 476 -2.25 -12.47 -8.51
CA LEU A 476 -0.96 -12.09 -7.89
C LEU A 476 0.19 -13.04 -8.23
N ILE A 477 -0.06 -14.04 -9.08
CA ILE A 477 0.88 -15.13 -9.30
C ILE A 477 2.24 -14.68 -9.86
N ASP A 478 2.23 -13.69 -10.76
CA ASP A 478 3.42 -13.17 -11.43
C ASP A 478 4.07 -12.01 -10.66
N ASN A 479 3.47 -11.62 -9.53
CA ASN A 479 3.98 -10.55 -8.70
C ASN A 479 5.14 -11.07 -7.83
N PRO A 480 6.13 -10.22 -7.49
CA PRO A 480 7.15 -10.55 -6.51
C PRO A 480 6.53 -10.82 -5.14
N GLN A 481 6.82 -11.99 -4.57
CA GLN A 481 6.28 -12.43 -3.29
C GLN A 481 7.39 -12.83 -2.32
N PHE A 482 7.19 -12.51 -1.05
CA PHE A 482 8.17 -12.68 0.01
C PHE A 482 7.57 -13.36 1.22
N SER A 483 8.39 -14.16 1.89
CA SER A 483 8.11 -14.75 3.18
C SER A 483 8.76 -13.87 4.26
N VAL A 484 8.04 -13.55 5.33
CA VAL A 484 8.65 -12.87 6.49
C VAL A 484 8.26 -13.53 7.80
N ARG A 485 9.26 -13.77 8.66
CA ARG A 485 9.12 -14.46 9.94
C ARG A 485 9.95 -13.80 11.01
N THR A 486 9.39 -13.73 12.23
CA THR A 486 10.11 -13.24 13.41
C THR A 486 10.06 -14.28 14.52
N ARG A 487 11.09 -14.34 15.37
CA ARG A 487 11.15 -15.32 16.47
C ARG A 487 10.24 -14.97 17.64
N ARG A 488 9.93 -13.68 17.81
CA ARG A 488 9.13 -13.11 18.91
C ARG A 488 8.06 -12.21 18.32
N ALA A 489 6.96 -12.06 19.04
CA ALA A 489 5.94 -11.08 18.69
C ALA A 489 6.49 -9.66 18.83
N GLY A 490 6.05 -8.74 17.97
CA GLY A 490 6.52 -7.36 17.98
C GLY A 490 6.19 -6.60 16.70
N GLN A 491 6.58 -5.32 16.69
CA GLN A 491 6.50 -4.47 15.50
C GLN A 491 7.41 -5.01 14.39
N LEU A 492 6.86 -5.12 13.18
CA LEU A 492 7.55 -5.52 11.97
C LEU A 492 7.17 -4.56 10.85
N TRP A 493 8.17 -3.89 10.29
CA TRP A 493 7.97 -2.92 9.22
C TRP A 493 8.67 -3.41 7.95
N ILE A 494 7.99 -3.28 6.82
CA ILE A 494 8.45 -3.73 5.52
C ILE A 494 8.46 -2.53 4.58
N LEU A 495 9.65 -2.12 4.17
CA LEU A 495 9.87 -1.00 3.27
C LEU A 495 10.21 -1.55 1.89
N LEU A 496 9.42 -1.21 0.88
CA LEU A 496 9.72 -1.48 -0.52
C LEU A 496 10.25 -0.20 -1.18
N ASN A 497 11.44 -0.30 -1.77
CA ASN A 497 12.14 0.78 -2.45
C ASN A 497 12.35 0.42 -3.92
N ARG A 498 11.64 1.10 -4.83
CA ARG A 498 11.94 1.05 -6.27
C ARG A 498 13.23 1.81 -6.55
N HIS A 499 14.10 1.22 -7.37
CA HIS A 499 15.32 1.89 -7.79
C HIS A 499 15.00 2.94 -8.86
N PHE A 500 15.57 4.13 -8.73
CA PHE A 500 15.55 5.15 -9.77
C PHE A 500 16.18 4.64 -11.07
N ARG A 501 15.54 4.96 -12.19
CA ARG A 501 16.07 4.79 -13.54
C ARG A 501 16.32 6.15 -14.18
N THR A 502 17.23 6.16 -15.15
CA THR A 502 17.51 7.37 -15.93
C THR A 502 16.23 7.86 -16.61
N GLY A 503 15.88 9.12 -16.39
CA GLY A 503 14.66 9.73 -16.93
C GLY A 503 13.39 9.49 -16.10
N ASP A 504 13.43 8.71 -15.02
CA ASP A 504 12.32 8.67 -14.05
C ASP A 504 12.19 10.05 -13.40
N TYR A 505 10.97 10.56 -13.31
CA TYR A 505 10.67 11.89 -12.75
C TYR A 505 11.40 13.05 -13.43
N SER A 506 11.72 12.92 -14.72
CA SER A 506 12.04 14.08 -15.56
C SER A 506 10.78 14.91 -15.81
N VAL A 507 10.93 16.14 -16.33
CA VAL A 507 9.79 16.98 -16.74
C VAL A 507 8.86 16.25 -17.71
N GLU A 508 9.40 15.41 -18.60
CA GLU A 508 8.64 14.65 -19.61
C GLU A 508 7.87 13.46 -19.02
N ASN A 509 8.40 12.84 -17.96
CA ASN A 509 7.85 11.63 -17.34
C ASN A 509 7.30 11.88 -15.93
N HIS A 510 7.05 13.14 -15.57
CA HIS A 510 6.47 13.47 -14.28
C HIS A 510 5.01 12.98 -14.24
N GLY A 511 4.66 12.22 -13.20
CA GLY A 511 3.31 11.64 -13.05
C GLY A 511 3.03 10.37 -13.88
N SER A 512 3.95 9.89 -14.72
CA SER A 512 3.78 8.66 -15.51
C SER A 512 4.58 7.45 -14.99
N ASN A 513 5.07 7.53 -13.74
CA ASN A 513 5.93 6.50 -13.16
C ASN A 513 5.18 5.33 -12.51
N GLY A 514 3.84 5.35 -12.56
CA GLY A 514 2.96 4.34 -11.97
C GLY A 514 3.04 4.25 -10.45
N TYR A 515 2.24 3.34 -9.89
CA TYR A 515 2.04 3.19 -8.46
C TYR A 515 2.51 1.82 -7.96
N ILE A 516 2.99 1.77 -6.72
CA ILE A 516 3.38 0.55 -6.02
C ILE A 516 2.67 0.44 -4.66
N SER A 517 2.47 -0.78 -4.19
CA SER A 517 1.96 -1.08 -2.85
C SER A 517 2.46 -2.45 -2.37
N LEU A 518 2.22 -2.75 -1.10
CA LEU A 518 2.51 -4.03 -0.45
C LEU A 518 1.24 -4.58 0.19
N TYR A 519 0.92 -5.84 -0.09
CA TYR A 519 -0.18 -6.56 0.55
C TYR A 519 0.35 -7.64 1.49
N LEU A 520 -0.27 -7.78 2.66
CA LEU A 520 0.04 -8.78 3.68
C LEU A 520 -0.99 -9.90 3.68
N PHE A 521 -0.54 -11.16 3.74
CA PHE A 521 -1.38 -12.34 3.83
C PHE A 521 -0.93 -13.27 4.96
N ASN A 522 -1.90 -13.92 5.62
CA ASN A 522 -1.67 -15.01 6.56
C ASN A 522 -1.56 -16.34 5.80
N LYS A 523 -0.55 -16.46 4.93
CA LYS A 523 -0.34 -17.62 4.02
C LYS A 523 0.93 -18.40 4.32
N HIS A 524 1.45 -18.30 5.55
CA HIS A 524 2.60 -19.08 6.04
C HIS A 524 3.89 -18.93 5.20
N GLY A 525 4.04 -17.83 4.47
CA GLY A 525 5.18 -17.59 3.56
C GLY A 525 5.05 -18.27 2.20
N GLU A 526 3.91 -18.89 1.90
CA GLU A 526 3.62 -19.52 0.61
C GLU A 526 3.18 -18.49 -0.44
N THR A 527 3.25 -18.91 -1.71
CA THR A 527 2.74 -18.15 -2.85
C THR A 527 1.22 -17.94 -2.76
N VAL A 528 0.82 -16.71 -3.10
CA VAL A 528 -0.55 -16.21 -3.10
C VAL A 528 -0.98 -15.98 -4.54
N PHE A 529 -2.11 -16.56 -4.93
CA PHE A 529 -2.61 -16.50 -6.31
C PHE A 529 -3.59 -15.36 -6.53
N SER A 530 -4.31 -14.94 -5.49
CA SER A 530 -5.34 -13.90 -5.58
C SER A 530 -5.15 -12.81 -4.54
N SER A 531 -5.53 -11.58 -4.89
CA SER A 531 -5.55 -10.45 -3.95
C SER A 531 -6.71 -10.50 -2.95
N ASP A 532 -7.63 -11.47 -3.11
CA ASP A 532 -8.67 -11.77 -2.14
C ASP A 532 -8.05 -12.16 -0.78
N ASN A 533 -8.74 -11.82 0.31
CA ASN A 533 -8.33 -12.17 1.68
C ASN A 533 -6.96 -11.60 2.13
N ALA A 534 -6.49 -10.53 1.49
CA ALA A 534 -5.38 -9.76 2.04
C ALA A 534 -5.74 -9.26 3.46
N ARG A 535 -4.88 -9.53 4.43
CA ARG A 535 -5.04 -9.08 5.82
C ARG A 535 -4.85 -7.57 5.94
N VAL A 536 -3.86 -7.03 5.25
CA VAL A 536 -3.56 -5.60 5.18
C VAL A 536 -3.25 -5.26 3.74
N ARG A 537 -3.83 -4.17 3.24
CA ARG A 537 -3.51 -3.60 1.93
C ARG A 537 -2.86 -2.24 2.15
N GLY A 538 -1.60 -2.10 1.76
CA GLY A 538 -0.95 -0.80 1.77
C GLY A 538 -1.58 0.15 0.75
N PRO A 539 -1.44 1.47 0.94
CA PRO A 539 -1.88 2.44 -0.05
C PRO A 539 -1.01 2.35 -1.31
N PHE A 540 -1.60 2.65 -2.46
CA PHE A 540 -0.86 2.83 -3.70
C PHE A 540 -0.18 4.20 -3.67
N VAL A 541 1.15 4.21 -3.83
CA VAL A 541 1.96 5.43 -3.88
C VAL A 541 2.66 5.54 -5.23
N ASP A 542 2.75 6.75 -5.77
CA ASP A 542 3.50 7.09 -6.99
C ASP A 542 4.99 7.37 -6.70
N SER A 543 5.33 7.51 -5.42
CA SER A 543 6.69 7.63 -4.93
C SER A 543 7.46 6.30 -5.04
N PRO A 544 8.81 6.32 -5.04
CA PRO A 544 9.59 5.10 -5.14
C PRO A 544 9.57 4.27 -3.85
N ASN A 545 8.93 4.73 -2.77
CA ASN A 545 8.99 4.09 -1.46
C ASN A 545 7.60 3.86 -0.88
N THR A 546 7.30 2.64 -0.44
CA THR A 546 6.08 2.34 0.33
C THR A 546 6.41 1.52 1.57
N LEU A 547 5.75 1.84 2.69
CA LEU A 547 6.00 1.24 4.00
C LEU A 547 4.75 0.51 4.49
N LEU A 548 4.87 -0.79 4.72
CA LEU A 548 3.86 -1.62 5.35
C LEU A 548 4.25 -1.86 6.81
N ARG A 549 3.35 -1.51 7.74
CA ARG A 549 3.56 -1.64 9.18
C ARG A 549 2.54 -2.60 9.77
N PHE A 550 2.98 -3.57 10.57
CA PHE A 550 2.08 -4.45 11.30
C PHE A 550 2.74 -5.06 12.54
N HIS A 551 1.90 -5.59 13.44
CA HIS A 551 2.37 -6.38 14.58
C HIS A 551 2.45 -7.86 14.18
N ALA A 552 3.65 -8.41 14.19
CA ALA A 552 3.91 -9.81 13.93
C ALA A 552 3.71 -10.65 15.19
N GLU A 553 3.15 -11.84 15.04
CA GLU A 553 3.05 -12.85 16.09
C GLU A 553 4.30 -13.74 16.11
N ALA A 554 4.65 -14.28 17.29
CA ALA A 554 5.86 -15.06 17.46
C ALA A 554 5.84 -16.32 16.58
N LYS A 555 6.90 -16.53 15.79
CA LYS A 555 7.11 -17.70 14.90
C LYS A 555 6.08 -17.85 13.79
N MET A 556 5.16 -16.90 13.62
CA MET A 556 4.27 -16.86 12.48
C MET A 556 5.03 -16.41 11.24
N ASN A 557 4.75 -17.06 10.12
CA ASN A 557 5.31 -16.72 8.82
C ASN A 557 4.22 -16.03 7.98
N TYR A 558 4.54 -14.88 7.41
CA TYR A 558 3.62 -14.08 6.63
C TYR A 558 4.04 -14.07 5.17
N SER A 559 3.07 -14.01 4.26
CA SER A 559 3.33 -13.81 2.83
C SER A 559 3.08 -12.35 2.49
N ILE A 560 4.04 -11.71 1.83
CA ILE A 560 3.98 -10.32 1.41
C ILE A 560 4.07 -10.29 -0.11
N VAL A 561 3.17 -9.55 -0.74
CA VAL A 561 3.16 -9.41 -2.20
C VAL A 561 3.39 -7.95 -2.57
N ALA A 562 4.38 -7.70 -3.42
CA ALA A 562 4.53 -6.41 -4.07
C ALA A 562 3.49 -6.29 -5.19
N VAL A 563 2.65 -5.26 -5.13
CA VAL A 563 1.64 -4.99 -6.14
C VAL A 563 1.94 -3.68 -6.83
N SER A 564 1.49 -3.55 -8.08
CA SER A 564 1.68 -2.35 -8.86
C SER A 564 0.46 -2.03 -9.70
N GLN A 565 0.33 -0.76 -10.03
CA GLN A 565 -0.68 -0.25 -10.94
C GLN A 565 -0.01 0.75 -11.88
N ASP A 566 -0.24 0.61 -13.19
CA ASP A 566 0.24 1.54 -14.21
C ASP A 566 1.77 1.78 -14.20
N LEU A 567 2.56 0.85 -13.65
CA LEU A 567 4.02 0.92 -13.73
C LEU A 567 4.47 0.83 -15.21
N PRO A 568 5.45 1.65 -15.64
CA PRO A 568 5.99 1.58 -16.99
C PRO A 568 6.46 0.17 -17.34
N ARG A 569 6.27 -0.25 -18.59
CA ARG A 569 6.73 -1.57 -19.05
C ARG A 569 8.25 -1.73 -18.92
N GLY A 570 8.69 -2.99 -18.83
CA GLY A 570 10.10 -3.36 -18.86
C GLY A 570 10.66 -3.72 -17.49
N LYS A 571 11.99 -3.62 -17.38
CA LYS A 571 12.75 -4.05 -16.21
C LYS A 571 12.75 -2.97 -15.13
N HIS A 572 12.34 -3.34 -13.92
CA HIS A 572 12.44 -2.52 -12.71
C HIS A 572 13.22 -3.26 -11.63
N ASN A 573 14.10 -2.55 -10.94
CA ASN A 573 14.85 -3.08 -9.83
C ASN A 573 14.30 -2.53 -8.52
N PHE A 574 14.26 -3.36 -7.48
CA PHE A 574 13.70 -3.03 -6.18
C PHE A 574 14.62 -3.53 -5.06
N THR A 575 14.46 -2.90 -3.89
CA THR A 575 14.94 -3.39 -2.61
C THR A 575 13.76 -3.52 -1.66
N ILE A 576 13.59 -4.68 -1.03
CA ILE A 576 12.66 -4.87 0.08
C ILE A 576 13.47 -5.04 1.37
N SER A 577 13.08 -4.30 2.40
CA SER A 577 13.77 -4.21 3.68
C SER A 577 12.81 -4.51 4.82
N ALA A 578 13.14 -5.46 5.68
CA ALA A 578 12.37 -5.79 6.88
C ALA A 578 13.08 -5.25 8.13
N PHE A 579 12.34 -4.56 9.00
CA PHE A 579 12.86 -3.96 10.24
C PHE A 579 12.12 -4.52 11.46
N SER A 580 12.87 -4.94 12.47
CA SER A 580 12.29 -5.51 13.70
C SER A 580 13.19 -5.33 14.92
N ASN A 581 12.60 -5.47 16.11
CA ASN A 581 13.30 -5.53 17.40
C ASN A 581 13.72 -6.96 17.80
N CYS A 582 13.63 -7.90 16.87
CA CYS A 582 14.20 -9.23 16.98
C CYS A 582 14.74 -9.68 15.62
N PRO A 583 15.59 -10.73 15.56
CA PRO A 583 16.05 -11.27 14.29
C PRO A 583 14.87 -11.60 13.38
N VAL A 584 14.91 -11.05 12.16
CA VAL A 584 13.86 -11.19 11.16
C VAL A 584 14.38 -12.06 10.01
N GLU A 585 13.64 -13.14 9.76
CA GLU A 585 13.59 -14.00 8.58
C GLU A 585 12.95 -13.28 7.39
N LEU A 586 13.67 -12.73 6.40
CA LEU A 586 13.04 -12.35 5.12
C LEU A 586 13.44 -13.39 4.08
N ASP A 587 12.59 -13.75 3.12
CA ASP A 587 12.91 -14.69 2.03
C ASP A 587 11.97 -14.50 0.84
N GLU A 588 12.27 -15.12 -0.31
CA GLU A 588 11.27 -15.26 -1.37
C GLU A 588 10.15 -16.21 -0.89
N ALA A 589 8.91 -15.98 -1.31
CA ALA A 589 7.80 -16.86 -0.92
C ALA A 589 8.06 -18.29 -1.41
N SER A 590 7.73 -19.29 -0.60
CA SER A 590 7.94 -20.69 -0.96
C SER A 590 6.95 -21.10 -2.04
N ASP A 591 7.46 -21.52 -3.20
CA ASP A 591 6.63 -22.14 -4.22
C ASP A 591 6.22 -23.54 -3.76
N THR A 592 4.97 -23.66 -3.33
CA THR A 592 4.41 -24.92 -2.83
C THR A 592 4.03 -25.84 -3.99
N TYR A 593 3.85 -25.29 -5.19
CA TYR A 593 3.33 -25.98 -6.34
C TYR A 593 4.46 -26.22 -7.35
N GLY A 594 4.36 -27.30 -8.13
CA GLY A 594 5.23 -27.48 -9.29
C GLY A 594 4.85 -26.54 -10.43
N GLN A 595 5.54 -26.69 -11.57
CA GLN A 595 5.12 -26.04 -12.81
C GLN A 595 3.66 -26.39 -13.15
N PRO A 596 2.83 -25.40 -13.52
CA PRO A 596 1.43 -25.67 -13.83
C PRO A 596 1.28 -26.53 -15.07
N VAL A 597 0.22 -27.33 -15.09
CA VAL A 597 -0.29 -27.90 -16.33
C VAL A 597 -1.28 -26.93 -16.95
N SER A 598 -0.91 -26.37 -18.10
CA SER A 598 -1.73 -25.42 -18.85
C SER A 598 -2.48 -26.11 -19.98
N ILE A 599 -3.81 -25.94 -20.02
CA ILE A 599 -4.66 -26.41 -21.10
C ILE A 599 -5.25 -25.21 -21.84
N MET A 600 -5.03 -25.14 -23.13
CA MET A 600 -5.63 -24.15 -24.01
C MET A 600 -6.99 -24.63 -24.51
N ALA A 601 -8.01 -23.79 -24.40
CA ALA A 601 -9.37 -24.06 -24.87
C ALA A 601 -10.07 -22.77 -25.31
N ALA A 602 -11.35 -22.84 -25.70
CA ALA A 602 -12.11 -21.67 -26.12
C ALA A 602 -13.61 -21.81 -25.83
N TRP A 603 -14.25 -20.68 -25.53
CA TRP A 603 -15.68 -20.51 -25.68
C TRP A 603 -15.96 -20.21 -27.15
N THR A 604 -16.62 -21.16 -27.81
CA THR A 604 -16.97 -21.11 -29.23
C THR A 604 -18.48 -20.91 -29.36
N ARG A 605 -18.98 -20.73 -30.59
CA ARG A 605 -20.43 -20.59 -30.83
C ARG A 605 -21.26 -21.73 -30.25
N SER A 606 -20.70 -22.93 -30.13
CA SER A 606 -21.38 -24.10 -29.57
C SER A 606 -21.07 -24.35 -28.08
N THR A 607 -20.08 -23.66 -27.51
CA THR A 607 -19.65 -23.88 -26.12
C THR A 607 -19.76 -22.63 -25.23
N ALA A 608 -20.20 -21.48 -25.76
CA ALA A 608 -20.42 -20.26 -24.97
C ALA A 608 -21.79 -20.30 -24.25
N GLY A 609 -21.90 -21.13 -23.22
CA GLY A 609 -23.16 -21.41 -22.50
C GLY A 609 -23.61 -20.34 -21.50
N GLY A 610 -22.76 -19.36 -21.18
CA GLY A 610 -23.07 -18.32 -20.19
C GLY A 610 -23.09 -18.82 -18.75
N ASN A 611 -23.82 -18.15 -17.86
CA ASN A 611 -23.87 -18.48 -16.44
C ASN A 611 -24.85 -19.60 -16.06
N ALA A 612 -24.83 -20.04 -14.79
CA ALA A 612 -25.62 -21.18 -14.29
C ALA A 612 -27.15 -21.01 -14.40
N GLY A 613 -27.65 -19.79 -14.61
CA GLY A 613 -29.06 -19.52 -14.88
C GLY A 613 -29.46 -19.70 -16.36
N SER A 614 -28.48 -19.75 -17.28
CA SER A 614 -28.70 -19.96 -18.71
C SER A 614 -29.06 -21.41 -19.01
N SER A 615 -30.04 -21.63 -19.91
CA SER A 615 -30.43 -22.97 -20.38
C SER A 615 -29.30 -23.69 -21.13
N THR A 616 -28.34 -22.94 -21.67
CA THR A 616 -27.15 -23.46 -22.36
C THR A 616 -25.93 -23.62 -21.46
N TYR A 617 -26.03 -23.39 -20.15
CA TYR A 617 -24.89 -23.41 -19.22
C TYR A 617 -24.04 -24.67 -19.34
N LEU A 618 -24.67 -25.83 -19.44
CA LEU A 618 -23.98 -27.10 -19.48
C LEU A 618 -23.20 -27.31 -20.78
N GLN A 619 -23.42 -26.50 -21.81
CA GLN A 619 -22.63 -26.52 -23.06
C GLN A 619 -21.24 -25.90 -22.88
N ASN A 620 -21.00 -25.17 -21.78
CA ASN A 620 -19.69 -24.64 -21.44
C ASN A 620 -18.60 -25.74 -21.48
N PRO A 621 -17.35 -25.38 -21.82
CA PRO A 621 -16.23 -26.31 -21.78
C PRO A 621 -16.10 -26.98 -20.42
N GLN A 622 -15.98 -28.31 -20.44
CA GLN A 622 -15.81 -29.12 -19.25
C GLN A 622 -14.51 -29.92 -19.32
N PHE A 623 -13.88 -30.15 -18.18
CA PHE A 623 -12.62 -30.89 -18.07
C PHE A 623 -12.77 -31.93 -16.97
N THR A 624 -12.27 -33.14 -17.21
CA THR A 624 -12.20 -34.17 -16.17
C THR A 624 -10.85 -34.05 -15.47
N LEU A 625 -10.89 -34.11 -14.14
CA LEU A 625 -9.73 -34.08 -13.26
C LEU A 625 -9.78 -35.31 -12.36
N GLN A 626 -8.83 -36.22 -12.53
CA GLN A 626 -8.62 -37.36 -11.65
C GLN A 626 -7.46 -37.06 -10.71
N VAL A 627 -7.66 -37.37 -9.42
CA VAL A 627 -6.71 -37.10 -8.34
C VAL A 627 -6.47 -38.41 -7.59
N GLY A 628 -5.22 -38.87 -7.54
CA GLY A 628 -4.82 -40.16 -6.97
C GLY A 628 -4.77 -40.21 -5.44
N ARG A 629 -4.57 -39.07 -4.78
CA ARG A 629 -4.53 -38.91 -3.32
C ARG A 629 -4.99 -37.51 -2.92
N GLU A 630 -5.25 -37.28 -1.64
CA GLU A 630 -5.55 -35.93 -1.15
C GLU A 630 -4.43 -34.94 -1.51
N SER A 631 -4.79 -33.79 -2.09
CA SER A 631 -3.84 -32.74 -2.46
C SER A 631 -4.47 -31.36 -2.43
N ARG A 632 -3.64 -30.37 -2.08
CA ARG A 632 -3.94 -28.96 -2.35
C ARG A 632 -3.85 -28.72 -3.85
N ALA A 633 -4.86 -28.06 -4.40
CA ALA A 633 -4.95 -27.74 -5.82
C ALA A 633 -5.36 -26.28 -6.01
N VAL A 634 -4.76 -25.62 -7.00
CA VAL A 634 -5.16 -24.28 -7.45
C VAL A 634 -5.46 -24.34 -8.94
N ILE A 635 -6.62 -23.82 -9.32
CA ILE A 635 -7.05 -23.76 -10.71
C ILE A 635 -7.19 -22.30 -11.10
N VAL A 636 -6.45 -21.86 -12.12
CA VAL A 636 -6.50 -20.49 -12.63
C VAL A 636 -7.06 -20.52 -14.04
N LEU A 637 -8.12 -19.75 -14.28
CA LEU A 637 -8.71 -19.56 -15.60
C LEU A 637 -8.37 -18.15 -16.08
N LYS A 638 -7.74 -18.05 -17.26
CA LYS A 638 -7.33 -16.80 -17.90
C LYS A 638 -7.99 -16.70 -19.27
N SER A 639 -8.93 -15.77 -19.44
CA SER A 639 -9.49 -15.45 -20.76
C SER A 639 -8.48 -14.64 -21.55
N LEU A 640 -8.25 -15.02 -22.81
CA LEU A 640 -7.22 -14.46 -23.66
C LEU A 640 -7.84 -13.56 -24.74
N SER A 641 -7.12 -12.50 -25.08
CA SER A 641 -7.42 -11.59 -26.18
C SER A 641 -7.17 -12.27 -27.53
N ASP A 642 -7.91 -11.84 -28.55
CA ASP A 642 -7.72 -12.31 -29.93
C ASP A 642 -6.50 -11.67 -30.60
N THR A 643 -6.05 -10.50 -30.13
CA THR A 643 -4.93 -9.74 -30.70
C THR A 643 -3.56 -10.26 -30.28
N ALA A 644 -3.45 -10.80 -29.07
CA ALA A 644 -2.22 -11.35 -28.52
C ALA A 644 -2.54 -12.54 -27.62
N SER A 645 -1.90 -13.69 -27.86
CA SER A 645 -2.18 -14.96 -27.17
C SER A 645 -1.85 -14.96 -25.67
N THR A 646 -1.19 -13.92 -25.16
CA THR A 646 -0.81 -13.79 -23.76
C THR A 646 -1.60 -12.71 -23.02
N GLU A 647 -2.33 -11.82 -23.72
CA GLU A 647 -3.12 -10.75 -23.11
C GLU A 647 -4.46 -11.22 -22.57
N LEU A 648 -4.81 -10.76 -21.36
CA LEU A 648 -6.10 -11.07 -20.78
C LEU A 648 -7.22 -10.28 -21.47
N ASN A 649 -8.29 -10.97 -21.86
CA ASN A 649 -9.50 -10.31 -22.31
C ASN A 649 -10.30 -9.81 -21.11
N LEU A 650 -10.01 -8.58 -20.68
CA LEU A 650 -10.72 -7.90 -19.60
C LEU A 650 -12.17 -7.57 -19.98
N GLY A 651 -12.64 -7.78 -21.21
CA GLY A 651 -14.05 -7.57 -21.57
C GLY A 651 -14.99 -8.66 -21.03
N LEU A 652 -14.45 -9.81 -20.65
CA LEU A 652 -15.24 -10.97 -20.24
C LEU A 652 -15.20 -11.18 -18.73
N HIS A 653 -16.32 -11.65 -18.18
CA HIS A 653 -16.38 -12.09 -16.79
C HIS A 653 -16.45 -13.62 -16.75
N VAL A 654 -15.54 -14.24 -16.02
CA VAL A 654 -15.32 -15.70 -16.05
C VAL A 654 -15.47 -16.34 -14.68
N LYS A 655 -15.87 -17.61 -14.66
CA LYS A 655 -16.07 -18.41 -13.43
C LYS A 655 -15.66 -19.87 -13.62
N ILE A 656 -15.07 -20.45 -12.57
CA ILE A 656 -14.80 -21.89 -12.45
C ILE A 656 -15.78 -22.53 -11.46
N LEU A 657 -16.32 -23.69 -11.83
CA LEU A 657 -17.08 -24.57 -10.94
C LEU A 657 -16.45 -25.98 -10.95
N ILE A 658 -16.18 -26.54 -9.77
CA ILE A 658 -15.62 -27.89 -9.59
C ILE A 658 -16.69 -28.77 -8.95
N LEU A 659 -17.04 -29.86 -9.64
CA LEU A 659 -18.07 -30.82 -9.23
C LEU A 659 -17.44 -32.19 -9.01
N SER A 660 -17.88 -32.92 -8.00
CA SER A 660 -17.55 -34.34 -7.85
C SER A 660 -18.30 -35.14 -8.90
N SER A 661 -17.62 -36.05 -9.59
CA SER A 661 -18.20 -36.85 -10.67
C SER A 661 -17.51 -38.21 -10.81
N ASP A 662 -18.01 -39.05 -11.71
CA ASP A 662 -17.34 -40.27 -12.16
C ASP A 662 -16.30 -39.99 -13.27
N GLY A 663 -15.94 -38.72 -13.47
CA GLY A 663 -15.04 -38.26 -14.53
C GLY A 663 -15.74 -38.07 -15.88
N ARG A 664 -17.08 -38.15 -15.93
CA ARG A 664 -17.88 -37.89 -17.13
C ARG A 664 -18.37 -36.44 -17.18
N ARG A 665 -18.93 -36.10 -18.34
CA ARG A 665 -19.51 -34.78 -18.62
C ARG A 665 -20.77 -34.58 -17.77
N ILE A 666 -20.85 -33.43 -17.11
CA ILE A 666 -22.02 -33.04 -16.33
C ILE A 666 -23.14 -32.62 -17.28
N THR A 667 -24.29 -33.26 -17.10
CA THR A 667 -25.53 -33.07 -17.88
C THR A 667 -26.68 -32.53 -17.03
N LYS A 668 -26.52 -32.48 -15.70
CA LYS A 668 -27.47 -31.90 -14.74
C LYS A 668 -26.69 -31.34 -13.57
N LEU A 669 -27.00 -30.12 -13.14
CA LEU A 669 -26.38 -29.51 -11.96
C LEU A 669 -27.15 -29.90 -10.71
N ARG A 670 -26.46 -30.47 -9.72
CA ARG A 670 -26.97 -30.65 -8.36
C ARG A 670 -26.06 -29.88 -7.41
N LYS A 671 -26.65 -29.06 -6.54
CA LYS A 671 -25.87 -28.25 -5.57
C LYS A 671 -25.00 -29.12 -4.66
N ARG A 672 -25.48 -30.31 -4.28
CA ARG A 672 -24.75 -31.28 -3.43
C ARG A 672 -23.46 -31.82 -4.05
N ASP A 673 -23.34 -31.79 -5.38
CA ASP A 673 -22.18 -32.31 -6.10
C ASP A 673 -21.07 -31.24 -6.21
N THR A 674 -21.35 -29.99 -5.80
CA THR A 674 -20.37 -28.88 -5.87
C THR A 674 -19.33 -29.03 -4.78
N VAL A 675 -18.07 -29.18 -5.21
CA VAL A 675 -16.91 -29.32 -4.33
C VAL A 675 -16.33 -27.95 -4.02
N SER A 676 -16.12 -27.13 -5.06
CA SER A 676 -15.59 -25.76 -4.91
C SER A 676 -15.93 -24.88 -6.12
N GLN A 677 -15.84 -23.57 -5.96
CA GLN A 677 -16.08 -22.58 -7.01
C GLN A 677 -15.27 -21.31 -6.78
N SER A 678 -15.07 -20.50 -7.83
CA SER A 678 -14.27 -19.27 -7.75
C SER A 678 -14.99 -18.05 -7.15
N GLY A 679 -16.19 -18.22 -6.59
CA GLY A 679 -17.04 -17.12 -6.14
C GLY A 679 -17.78 -16.44 -7.29
N ASP A 680 -17.88 -15.11 -7.26
CA ASP A 680 -18.55 -14.32 -8.31
C ASP A 680 -17.77 -14.32 -9.62
N TYR A 681 -18.43 -13.93 -10.70
CA TYR A 681 -17.80 -13.80 -12.02
C TYR A 681 -16.78 -12.66 -12.01
N LYS A 682 -15.51 -12.96 -12.31
CA LYS A 682 -14.40 -11.99 -12.27
C LYS A 682 -13.91 -11.61 -13.66
N ARG A 683 -13.43 -10.38 -13.80
CA ARG A 683 -13.02 -9.79 -15.08
C ARG A 683 -11.73 -10.42 -15.59
N GLY A 684 -11.76 -11.04 -16.77
CA GLY A 684 -10.62 -11.59 -17.51
C GLY A 684 -9.98 -12.84 -16.92
N SER A 685 -9.95 -13.02 -15.59
CA SER A 685 -9.38 -14.21 -14.96
C SER A 685 -10.05 -14.54 -13.63
N THR A 686 -9.91 -15.78 -13.17
CA THR A 686 -10.38 -16.19 -11.85
C THR A 686 -9.56 -17.36 -11.29
N VAL A 687 -9.60 -17.54 -9.97
CA VAL A 687 -8.80 -18.53 -9.23
C VAL A 687 -9.71 -19.34 -8.31
N VAL A 688 -9.46 -20.64 -8.20
CA VAL A 688 -10.02 -21.51 -7.17
C VAL A 688 -8.88 -22.18 -6.43
N GLU A 689 -8.81 -21.98 -5.12
CA GLU A 689 -7.93 -22.74 -4.23
C GLU A 689 -8.77 -23.73 -3.42
N THR A 690 -8.42 -25.01 -3.42
CA THR A 690 -9.18 -26.03 -2.67
C THR A 690 -8.32 -27.24 -2.33
N ILE A 691 -8.79 -28.06 -1.39
CA ILE A 691 -8.24 -29.40 -1.12
C ILE A 691 -9.12 -30.41 -1.85
N LEU A 692 -8.51 -31.22 -2.71
CA LEU A 692 -9.20 -32.28 -3.45
C LEU A 692 -8.85 -33.63 -2.84
N GLN A 693 -9.88 -34.39 -2.48
CA GLN A 693 -9.75 -35.77 -2.05
C GLN A 693 -9.45 -36.69 -3.25
N ARG A 694 -8.99 -37.92 -2.98
CA ARG A 694 -8.86 -38.93 -4.03
C ARG A 694 -10.21 -39.13 -4.71
N GLY A 695 -10.25 -39.01 -6.04
CA GLY A 695 -11.48 -39.15 -6.79
C GLY A 695 -11.41 -38.52 -8.18
N SER A 696 -12.57 -38.49 -8.83
CA SER A 696 -12.78 -37.84 -10.13
C SER A 696 -13.65 -36.61 -9.95
N TYR A 697 -13.32 -35.56 -10.69
CA TYR A 697 -14.01 -34.28 -10.66
C TYR A 697 -14.24 -33.80 -12.08
N THR A 698 -15.27 -32.97 -12.26
CA THR A 698 -15.52 -32.24 -13.51
C THR A 698 -15.46 -30.74 -13.24
N ILE A 699 -14.61 -30.06 -13.99
CA ILE A 699 -14.42 -28.61 -13.95
C ILE A 699 -15.23 -28.00 -15.09
N ILE A 700 -16.04 -26.98 -14.81
CA ILE A 700 -16.79 -26.21 -15.80
C ILE A 700 -16.23 -24.79 -15.83
N CYS A 701 -15.80 -24.34 -17.01
CA CYS A 701 -15.31 -22.97 -17.25
C CYS A 701 -16.37 -22.19 -18.00
N SER A 702 -16.87 -21.09 -17.44
CA SER A 702 -18.02 -20.35 -18.00
C SER A 702 -17.80 -18.84 -18.05
N THR A 703 -18.47 -18.19 -18.99
CA THR A 703 -18.63 -16.72 -19.06
C THR A 703 -19.91 -16.27 -18.36
N PHE A 704 -20.04 -14.98 -18.04
CA PHE A 704 -21.25 -14.46 -17.40
C PHE A 704 -22.45 -14.49 -18.36
N GLU A 705 -22.28 -13.98 -19.58
CA GLU A 705 -23.35 -13.98 -20.60
C GLU A 705 -23.12 -15.11 -21.61
N PRO A 706 -24.21 -15.74 -22.11
CA PRO A 706 -24.13 -16.71 -23.19
C PRO A 706 -23.68 -16.05 -24.51
N GLY A 707 -23.06 -16.83 -25.39
CA GLY A 707 -22.60 -16.37 -26.71
C GLY A 707 -21.29 -15.56 -26.70
N GLN A 708 -20.69 -15.30 -25.54
CA GLN A 708 -19.38 -14.65 -25.43
C GLN A 708 -18.25 -15.59 -25.89
N LEU A 709 -17.54 -15.20 -26.95
CA LEU A 709 -16.49 -16.00 -27.57
C LEU A 709 -15.10 -15.51 -27.14
N SER A 710 -14.22 -16.42 -26.76
CA SER A 710 -12.82 -16.11 -26.44
C SER A 710 -12.02 -17.40 -26.23
N LYS A 711 -10.74 -17.36 -26.59
CA LYS A 711 -9.77 -18.38 -26.16
C LYS A 711 -9.46 -18.20 -24.68
N PHE A 712 -9.15 -19.28 -23.98
CA PHE A 712 -8.72 -19.20 -22.59
C PHE A 712 -7.67 -20.26 -22.28
N GLN A 713 -6.92 -19.99 -21.22
CA GLN A 713 -5.94 -20.90 -20.63
C GLN A 713 -6.43 -21.32 -19.25
N LEU A 714 -6.42 -22.64 -19.00
CA LEU A 714 -6.72 -23.24 -17.72
C LEU A 714 -5.42 -23.80 -17.13
N ASP A 715 -4.92 -23.19 -16.07
CA ASP A 715 -3.71 -23.62 -15.36
C ASP A 715 -4.10 -24.43 -14.13
N PHE A 716 -3.51 -25.61 -13.99
CA PHE A 716 -3.66 -26.49 -12.83
C PHE A 716 -2.34 -26.58 -12.05
N TYR A 717 -2.35 -26.05 -10.83
CA TYR A 717 -1.26 -26.14 -9.87
C TYR A 717 -1.61 -27.19 -8.82
N THR A 718 -0.68 -28.09 -8.53
CA THR A 718 -0.88 -29.18 -7.58
C THR A 718 0.40 -29.57 -6.89
N THR A 719 0.28 -30.14 -5.69
CA THR A 719 1.40 -30.77 -4.96
C THR A 719 1.66 -32.22 -5.39
N LEU A 720 0.86 -32.75 -6.31
CA LEU A 720 0.97 -34.11 -6.85
C LEU A 720 2.04 -34.23 -7.93
N GLY A 721 2.65 -35.42 -8.01
CA GLY A 721 3.51 -35.76 -9.15
C GLY A 721 2.70 -35.98 -10.45
N PRO A 722 3.32 -35.86 -11.64
CA PRO A 722 2.64 -35.99 -12.93
C PRO A 722 1.89 -37.33 -13.17
N ALA A 723 2.24 -38.39 -12.45
CA ALA A 723 1.59 -39.70 -12.54
C ALA A 723 0.37 -39.86 -11.60
N GLU A 724 0.17 -38.93 -10.66
CA GLU A 724 -0.86 -39.00 -9.63
C GLU A 724 -2.12 -38.19 -9.97
N TYR A 725 -2.13 -37.49 -11.10
CA TYR A 725 -3.30 -36.78 -11.58
C TYR A 725 -3.46 -36.92 -13.09
N MET A 726 -4.68 -36.73 -13.57
CA MET A 726 -4.98 -36.62 -14.99
C MET A 726 -5.98 -35.49 -15.19
N ILE A 727 -5.62 -34.51 -16.01
CA ILE A 727 -6.55 -33.47 -16.44
C ILE A 727 -6.67 -33.49 -17.96
N LYS A 728 -7.90 -33.58 -18.48
CA LYS A 728 -8.15 -33.58 -19.93
C LYS A 728 -9.49 -32.92 -20.27
N PRO A 729 -9.60 -32.25 -21.42
CA PRO A 729 -10.88 -31.72 -21.89
C PRO A 729 -11.86 -32.87 -22.12
N LEU A 730 -13.11 -32.64 -21.72
CA LEU A 730 -14.23 -33.50 -22.08
C LEU A 730 -14.82 -33.01 -23.40
N LEU A 731 -15.10 -33.95 -24.30
CA LEU A 731 -15.67 -33.62 -25.60
C LEU A 731 -17.04 -32.94 -25.45
N PRO A 732 -17.39 -32.01 -26.35
CA PRO A 732 -18.72 -31.46 -26.43
C PRO A 732 -19.74 -32.59 -26.59
N GLU A 733 -20.93 -32.35 -26.04
CA GLU A 733 -22.03 -33.27 -26.17
C GLU A 733 -22.43 -33.43 -27.64
N GLY A 734 -22.52 -34.68 -28.11
CA GLY A 734 -22.79 -34.98 -29.53
C GLY A 734 -21.54 -35.04 -30.42
N SER A 735 -20.34 -34.93 -29.86
CA SER A 735 -19.11 -35.20 -30.63
C SER A 735 -19.16 -36.60 -31.23
N GLY A 736 -18.98 -36.70 -32.56
CA GLY A 736 -19.12 -37.96 -33.29
C GLY A 736 -20.56 -38.41 -33.59
N ARG A 737 -21.58 -37.59 -33.29
CA ARG A 737 -23.00 -37.89 -33.55
C ARG A 737 -23.61 -36.86 -34.51
N LEU A 738 -24.64 -37.27 -35.25
CA LEU A 738 -25.49 -36.38 -36.05
C LEU A 738 -26.40 -35.57 -35.10
N SER A 739 -26.44 -34.26 -35.29
CA SER A 739 -27.38 -33.36 -34.61
C SER A 739 -28.54 -33.03 -35.55
N ILE A 740 -29.74 -33.40 -35.12
CA ILE A 740 -30.99 -33.16 -35.86
C ILE A 740 -31.83 -32.21 -35.02
N LYS A 741 -32.15 -31.04 -35.60
CA LYS A 741 -32.97 -30.01 -34.96
C LYS A 741 -34.29 -29.91 -35.72
N PRO A 742 -35.34 -30.63 -35.30
CA PRO A 742 -36.67 -30.47 -35.87
C PRO A 742 -37.17 -29.03 -35.68
N ALA A 743 -38.24 -28.67 -36.40
CA ALA A 743 -38.94 -27.42 -36.17
C ALA A 743 -39.32 -27.28 -34.67
N PRO A 744 -39.35 -26.07 -34.10
CA PRO A 744 -39.74 -25.88 -32.71
C PRO A 744 -41.15 -26.41 -32.43
N ALA A 745 -41.33 -27.04 -31.27
CA ALA A 745 -42.64 -27.44 -30.76
C ALA A 745 -43.35 -26.21 -30.17
N ILE A 746 -44.54 -25.91 -30.68
CA ILE A 746 -45.33 -24.73 -30.26
C ILE A 746 -46.52 -25.23 -29.44
N PHE A 747 -46.63 -24.76 -28.19
CA PHE A 747 -47.79 -24.97 -27.35
C PHE A 747 -48.71 -23.76 -27.44
N GLU A 748 -49.79 -23.89 -28.19
CA GLU A 748 -50.86 -22.89 -28.25
C GLU A 748 -51.71 -22.90 -26.96
N ASN A 749 -52.61 -21.91 -26.83
CA ASN A 749 -53.47 -21.80 -25.66
C ASN A 749 -54.37 -23.02 -25.53
N GLY A 750 -54.34 -23.69 -24.38
CA GLY A 750 -55.12 -24.91 -24.12
C GLY A 750 -54.43 -26.23 -24.49
N THR A 751 -53.43 -26.23 -25.39
CA THR A 751 -52.71 -27.47 -25.76
C THR A 751 -51.82 -27.93 -24.62
N THR A 752 -52.04 -29.13 -24.07
CA THR A 752 -51.24 -29.74 -22.99
C THR A 752 -50.18 -30.71 -23.50
N LYS A 753 -50.38 -31.29 -24.69
CA LYS A 753 -49.50 -32.32 -25.29
C LYS A 753 -49.28 -32.04 -26.76
N VAL A 754 -48.03 -32.17 -27.21
CA VAL A 754 -47.63 -32.10 -28.63
C VAL A 754 -46.76 -33.31 -28.96
N ILE A 755 -46.94 -33.87 -30.16
CA ILE A 755 -46.27 -35.10 -30.59
C ILE A 755 -45.66 -34.95 -31.98
N ALA A 756 -44.57 -35.67 -32.26
CA ALA A 756 -43.94 -35.74 -33.58
C ALA A 756 -43.58 -37.21 -33.90
N PRO A 757 -43.85 -37.71 -35.11
CA PRO A 757 -43.51 -39.09 -35.47
C PRO A 757 -41.99 -39.24 -35.65
N LEU A 758 -41.45 -40.35 -35.15
CA LEU A 758 -40.04 -40.75 -35.28
C LEU A 758 -39.93 -41.95 -36.23
N LYS A 759 -39.16 -41.83 -37.32
CA LYS A 759 -38.82 -42.96 -38.19
C LYS A 759 -37.35 -43.33 -38.04
N VAL A 760 -37.12 -44.61 -37.78
CA VAL A 760 -35.78 -45.16 -37.51
C VAL A 760 -35.50 -46.25 -38.56
N ALA A 761 -34.52 -46.02 -39.43
CA ALA A 761 -34.22 -46.95 -40.53
C ALA A 761 -33.31 -48.12 -40.10
N ARG A 762 -32.43 -47.89 -39.12
CA ARG A 762 -31.43 -48.84 -38.63
C ARG A 762 -31.33 -48.77 -37.12
N VAL A 763 -30.75 -49.79 -36.50
CA VAL A 763 -30.45 -49.75 -35.06
C VAL A 763 -29.51 -48.57 -34.80
N THR A 764 -29.90 -47.68 -33.91
CA THR A 764 -29.13 -46.47 -33.60
C THR A 764 -29.34 -46.04 -32.16
N ARG A 765 -28.28 -45.48 -31.56
CA ARG A 765 -28.35 -44.89 -30.23
C ARG A 765 -28.65 -43.40 -30.35
N ALA A 766 -29.74 -42.98 -29.72
CA ALA A 766 -30.22 -41.60 -29.80
C ALA A 766 -30.37 -40.98 -28.42
N LEU A 767 -30.07 -39.68 -28.34
CA LEU A 767 -30.25 -38.85 -27.18
C LEU A 767 -31.13 -37.66 -27.54
N PHE A 768 -32.14 -37.38 -26.72
CA PHE A 768 -33.10 -36.31 -26.97
C PHE A 768 -32.94 -35.22 -25.92
N LYS A 769 -32.93 -33.97 -26.38
CA LYS A 769 -32.88 -32.78 -25.54
C LYS A 769 -33.98 -31.83 -25.94
N ALA A 770 -34.57 -31.14 -24.97
CA ALA A 770 -35.46 -30.03 -25.24
C ALA A 770 -35.17 -28.86 -24.29
N TRP A 771 -35.24 -27.64 -24.82
CA TRP A 771 -35.14 -26.42 -24.02
C TRP A 771 -36.13 -25.37 -24.51
N GLN A 772 -36.50 -24.46 -23.62
CA GLN A 772 -37.45 -23.40 -23.94
C GLN A 772 -36.77 -22.27 -24.70
N MET A 773 -37.39 -21.85 -25.80
CA MET A 773 -37.00 -20.69 -26.61
C MET A 773 -37.82 -19.45 -26.24
N LYS A 774 -39.11 -19.61 -25.94
CA LYS A 774 -40.04 -18.53 -25.55
C LYS A 774 -41.03 -19.03 -24.49
N GLY A 775 -41.34 -18.18 -23.50
CA GLY A 775 -42.30 -18.44 -22.43
C GLY A 775 -41.68 -18.38 -21.02
N SER A 776 -42.47 -18.71 -19.99
CA SER A 776 -42.04 -18.58 -18.59
C SER A 776 -41.00 -19.64 -18.21
N SER A 777 -39.88 -19.20 -17.63
CA SER A 777 -38.77 -20.07 -17.16
C SER A 777 -39.14 -20.99 -15.99
N SER A 778 -40.29 -20.80 -15.35
CA SER A 778 -40.79 -21.68 -14.27
C SER A 778 -41.67 -22.83 -14.77
N SER A 779 -41.81 -22.99 -16.09
CA SER A 779 -42.72 -23.97 -16.68
C SER A 779 -42.18 -25.39 -16.51
N LEU A 780 -43.06 -26.29 -16.07
CA LEU A 780 -42.77 -27.70 -15.93
C LEU A 780 -43.15 -28.44 -17.22
N PHE A 781 -42.29 -29.33 -17.69
CA PHE A 781 -42.55 -30.13 -18.88
C PHE A 781 -42.04 -31.57 -18.67
N LYS A 782 -42.52 -32.48 -19.51
CA LYS A 782 -42.10 -33.88 -19.59
C LYS A 782 -41.88 -34.22 -21.06
N MET A 783 -40.78 -34.89 -21.35
CA MET A 783 -40.48 -35.44 -22.66
C MET A 783 -40.54 -36.96 -22.58
N SER A 784 -41.24 -37.61 -23.50
CA SER A 784 -41.33 -39.06 -23.58
C SER A 784 -41.17 -39.54 -25.02
N ILE A 785 -40.72 -40.78 -25.17
CA ILE A 785 -40.81 -41.52 -26.43
C ILE A 785 -41.89 -42.58 -26.21
N GLU A 786 -42.94 -42.53 -27.01
CA GLU A 786 -44.12 -43.38 -26.89
C GLU A 786 -44.29 -44.23 -28.14
N GLN A 787 -44.71 -45.48 -27.95
CA GLN A 787 -45.07 -46.40 -29.02
C GLN A 787 -46.59 -46.56 -29.07
N GLY A 788 -47.18 -46.34 -30.24
CA GLY A 788 -48.63 -46.31 -30.42
C GLY A 788 -49.29 -44.97 -30.03
N GLN A 789 -50.61 -44.90 -30.21
CA GLN A 789 -51.45 -43.75 -29.83
C GLN A 789 -52.70 -44.22 -29.07
N GLY A 790 -53.32 -43.33 -28.29
CA GLY A 790 -54.54 -43.60 -27.53
C GLY A 790 -54.33 -44.47 -26.27
N PRO A 791 -55.36 -45.20 -25.79
CA PRO A 791 -55.34 -45.90 -24.50
C PRO A 791 -54.39 -47.11 -24.44
N TYR A 792 -53.87 -47.56 -25.58
CA TYR A 792 -52.91 -48.68 -25.68
C TYR A 792 -51.46 -48.22 -25.90
N ARG A 793 -51.17 -46.93 -25.67
CA ARG A 793 -49.81 -46.37 -25.83
C ARG A 793 -48.85 -46.94 -24.78
N ASN A 794 -47.65 -47.29 -25.21
CA ASN A 794 -46.58 -47.75 -24.33
C ASN A 794 -45.47 -46.69 -24.25
N CYS A 795 -45.19 -46.16 -23.07
CA CYS A 795 -44.09 -45.22 -22.88
C CYS A 795 -42.76 -45.98 -22.85
N VAL A 796 -41.94 -45.80 -23.88
CA VAL A 796 -40.64 -46.45 -24.03
C VAL A 796 -39.63 -45.87 -23.04
N VAL A 797 -39.57 -44.53 -22.96
CA VAL A 797 -38.68 -43.81 -22.04
C VAL A 797 -39.21 -42.40 -21.80
N THR A 798 -38.88 -41.82 -20.66
CA THR A 798 -39.28 -40.46 -20.28
C THR A 798 -38.11 -39.70 -19.66
N SER A 799 -38.19 -38.38 -19.66
CA SER A 799 -37.22 -37.47 -19.07
C SER A 799 -37.30 -37.35 -17.54
N SER A 800 -38.27 -37.98 -16.89
CA SER A 800 -38.43 -37.91 -15.42
C SER A 800 -37.32 -38.69 -14.70
N THR A 801 -36.67 -38.05 -13.75
CA THR A 801 -35.71 -38.68 -12.82
C THR A 801 -35.99 -38.17 -11.40
N ASP A 802 -35.93 -39.06 -10.41
CA ASP A 802 -36.12 -38.80 -8.97
C ASP A 802 -37.57 -38.38 -8.57
N GLU A 803 -38.54 -39.32 -8.61
CA GLU A 803 -39.95 -39.23 -8.12
C GLU A 803 -40.87 -38.13 -8.69
N ALA A 804 -40.34 -37.12 -9.41
CA ALA A 804 -41.14 -36.04 -10.00
C ALA A 804 -41.51 -36.34 -11.47
N GLU A 805 -42.81 -36.29 -11.78
CA GLU A 805 -43.34 -36.59 -13.12
C GLU A 805 -43.00 -35.50 -14.17
N TYR A 806 -42.93 -34.24 -13.76
CA TYR A 806 -42.57 -33.11 -14.62
C TYR A 806 -41.32 -32.40 -14.10
N ALA A 807 -40.46 -31.95 -15.01
CA ALA A 807 -39.21 -31.25 -14.70
C ALA A 807 -39.25 -29.80 -15.16
N ASN A 808 -38.55 -28.92 -14.43
CA ASN A 808 -38.39 -27.53 -14.85
C ASN A 808 -37.54 -27.46 -16.13
N ILE A 809 -38.08 -26.83 -17.17
CA ILE A 809 -37.45 -26.72 -18.49
C ILE A 809 -36.20 -25.84 -18.51
N GLN A 810 -35.97 -25.02 -17.47
CA GLN A 810 -34.79 -24.16 -17.36
C GLN A 810 -33.48 -24.95 -17.38
N SER A 811 -33.45 -26.15 -16.82
CA SER A 811 -32.30 -27.06 -16.90
C SER A 811 -32.22 -27.89 -18.19
N GLY A 812 -33.21 -27.74 -19.07
CA GLY A 812 -33.45 -28.61 -20.23
C GLY A 812 -34.08 -29.95 -19.84
N LEU A 813 -34.95 -30.49 -20.70
CA LEU A 813 -35.40 -31.87 -20.64
C LEU A 813 -34.41 -32.76 -21.35
N ARG A 814 -34.21 -33.96 -20.82
CA ARG A 814 -33.26 -34.92 -21.37
C ARG A 814 -33.84 -36.32 -21.29
N ILE A 815 -33.72 -37.06 -22.37
CA ILE A 815 -33.81 -38.52 -22.39
C ILE A 815 -32.38 -39.01 -22.66
N GLU A 816 -31.86 -39.86 -21.79
CA GLU A 816 -30.51 -40.43 -21.94
C GLU A 816 -30.43 -41.35 -23.16
N ASP A 817 -29.23 -41.88 -23.43
CA ASP A 817 -28.99 -42.74 -24.59
C ASP A 817 -29.95 -43.93 -24.60
N ILE A 818 -30.79 -43.99 -25.63
CA ILE A 818 -31.70 -45.11 -25.90
C ILE A 818 -31.37 -45.76 -27.23
N ASP A 819 -31.38 -47.10 -27.24
CA ASP A 819 -31.22 -47.88 -28.46
C ASP A 819 -32.56 -47.97 -29.18
N LEU A 820 -32.66 -47.32 -30.34
CA LEU A 820 -33.82 -47.33 -31.21
C LEU A 820 -33.59 -48.29 -32.37
N ASN A 821 -34.63 -48.96 -32.84
CA ASN A 821 -34.57 -49.88 -33.97
C ASN A 821 -35.80 -49.74 -34.89
N ALA A 822 -35.69 -50.26 -36.11
CA ALA A 822 -36.74 -50.13 -37.12
C ALA A 822 -38.07 -50.81 -36.73
N SER A 823 -38.01 -51.87 -35.90
CA SER A 823 -39.22 -52.58 -35.45
C SER A 823 -40.09 -51.74 -34.51
N LEU A 824 -39.47 -50.83 -33.75
CA LEU A 824 -40.18 -49.88 -32.88
C LEU A 824 -40.99 -48.85 -33.69
N SER A 825 -40.46 -48.43 -34.85
CA SER A 825 -41.13 -47.49 -35.76
C SER A 825 -42.09 -48.14 -36.77
N SER A 826 -42.32 -49.45 -36.69
CA SER A 826 -43.21 -50.15 -37.63
C SER A 826 -44.67 -49.74 -37.45
N SER A 827 -45.40 -49.65 -38.57
CA SER A 827 -46.84 -49.31 -38.57
C SER A 827 -47.69 -50.36 -37.85
N GLN A 828 -47.23 -51.61 -37.78
CA GLN A 828 -47.89 -52.69 -37.04
C GLN A 828 -47.89 -52.47 -35.52
N ASN A 829 -46.92 -51.71 -35.00
CA ASN A 829 -46.79 -51.40 -33.58
C ASN A 829 -47.32 -50.00 -33.23
N GLY A 830 -48.10 -49.37 -34.11
CA GLY A 830 -48.68 -48.03 -33.87
C GLY A 830 -47.70 -46.86 -34.03
N GLY A 831 -46.49 -47.11 -34.53
CA GLY A 831 -45.46 -46.09 -34.76
C GLY A 831 -44.76 -45.60 -33.48
N LEU A 832 -43.62 -44.93 -33.66
CA LEU A 832 -42.84 -44.33 -32.58
C LEU A 832 -43.03 -42.81 -32.59
N TRP A 833 -43.27 -42.21 -31.43
CA TRP A 833 -43.63 -40.81 -31.29
C TRP A 833 -42.75 -40.15 -30.24
N LEU A 834 -42.21 -38.97 -30.56
CA LEU A 834 -41.62 -38.06 -29.59
C LEU A 834 -42.72 -37.17 -29.03
N VAL A 835 -42.83 -37.12 -27.71
CA VAL A 835 -43.94 -36.48 -27.00
C VAL A 835 -43.39 -35.43 -26.05
N LEU A 836 -44.00 -34.25 -26.05
CA LEU A 836 -43.78 -33.20 -25.06
C LEU A 836 -45.10 -32.86 -24.37
N GLU A 837 -45.10 -32.87 -23.04
CA GLU A 837 -46.26 -32.62 -22.19
C GLU A 837 -45.98 -31.49 -21.19
N LYS A 838 -47.00 -30.69 -20.88
CA LYS A 838 -47.01 -29.75 -19.75
C LYS A 838 -48.15 -30.12 -18.78
N PRO A 839 -48.00 -29.89 -17.47
CA PRO A 839 -49.06 -30.16 -16.52
C PRO A 839 -50.27 -29.25 -16.77
N GLN A 840 -51.47 -29.77 -16.50
CA GLN A 840 -52.72 -29.05 -16.65
C GLN A 840 -52.81 -27.98 -15.55
N GLN A 841 -52.49 -26.73 -15.88
CA GLN A 841 -52.56 -25.61 -14.93
C GLN A 841 -54.01 -25.12 -14.77
N ALA A 842 -54.45 -24.97 -13.52
CA ALA A 842 -55.70 -24.31 -13.18
C ALA A 842 -55.58 -22.79 -13.42
N SER A 843 -56.21 -22.30 -14.49
CA SER A 843 -56.72 -20.93 -14.65
C SER A 843 -55.76 -19.74 -14.40
N THR A 844 -54.56 -19.74 -14.99
CA THR A 844 -53.84 -18.48 -15.27
C THR A 844 -53.42 -18.45 -16.73
N GLU A 845 -54.14 -17.67 -17.53
CA GLU A 845 -53.81 -17.39 -18.93
C GLU A 845 -52.45 -16.66 -19.02
N SER A 846 -51.37 -17.39 -19.31
CA SER A 846 -50.16 -16.75 -19.82
C SER A 846 -50.42 -16.35 -21.28
N LYS A 847 -50.40 -15.06 -21.59
CA LYS A 847 -50.64 -14.54 -22.95
C LYS A 847 -49.59 -14.95 -23.99
N ASP A 848 -48.48 -15.58 -23.58
CA ASP A 848 -47.40 -16.00 -24.45
C ASP A 848 -47.40 -17.51 -24.71
N ALA A 849 -47.36 -17.91 -25.98
CA ALA A 849 -47.18 -19.29 -26.40
C ALA A 849 -45.81 -19.82 -25.94
N ASN A 850 -45.78 -21.03 -25.36
CA ASN A 850 -44.54 -21.69 -24.98
C ASN A 850 -43.94 -22.38 -26.21
N VAL A 851 -42.70 -22.04 -26.56
CA VAL A 851 -41.99 -22.61 -27.72
C VAL A 851 -40.78 -23.38 -27.22
N LEU A 852 -40.72 -24.67 -27.52
CA LEU A 852 -39.60 -25.55 -27.16
C LEU A 852 -38.81 -25.96 -28.40
N GLN A 853 -37.49 -25.86 -28.32
CA GLN A 853 -36.60 -26.44 -29.33
C GLN A 853 -36.17 -27.82 -28.87
N VAL A 854 -36.29 -28.80 -29.77
CA VAL A 854 -35.76 -30.15 -29.59
C VAL A 854 -34.48 -30.33 -30.40
N GLU A 855 -33.53 -31.06 -29.84
CA GLU A 855 -32.34 -31.55 -30.54
C GLU A 855 -32.19 -33.06 -30.28
N VAL A 856 -31.99 -33.81 -31.36
CA VAL A 856 -31.73 -35.25 -31.33
C VAL A 856 -30.27 -35.48 -31.73
N LEU A 857 -29.51 -36.15 -30.86
CA LEU A 857 -28.13 -36.53 -31.12
C LEU A 857 -28.08 -38.04 -31.34
N THR A 858 -27.76 -38.47 -32.55
CA THR A 858 -27.89 -39.87 -32.99
C THR A 858 -26.67 -40.34 -33.78
N GLU A 859 -26.34 -41.63 -33.72
CA GLU A 859 -25.23 -42.22 -34.47
C GLU A 859 -25.55 -42.39 -35.97
N GLU A 860 -26.82 -42.64 -36.28
CA GLU A 860 -27.35 -42.80 -37.64
C GLU A 860 -28.54 -41.85 -37.86
N SER A 861 -28.92 -41.59 -39.11
CA SER A 861 -30.02 -40.66 -39.41
C SER A 861 -31.37 -41.16 -38.85
N ILE A 862 -32.09 -40.25 -38.17
CA ILE A 862 -33.47 -40.44 -37.69
C ILE A 862 -34.32 -39.33 -38.30
N GLU A 863 -35.47 -39.67 -38.88
CA GLU A 863 -36.42 -38.65 -39.35
C GLU A 863 -37.38 -38.28 -38.22
N VAL A 864 -37.41 -37.00 -37.86
CA VAL A 864 -38.40 -36.42 -36.95
C VAL A 864 -39.41 -35.65 -37.79
N GLY A 865 -40.68 -36.08 -37.76
CA GLY A 865 -41.76 -35.43 -38.50
C GLY A 865 -42.23 -34.11 -37.87
N ALA A 866 -43.27 -33.52 -38.46
CA ALA A 866 -43.86 -32.28 -37.96
C ALA A 866 -44.55 -32.49 -36.60
N TRP A 867 -44.47 -31.48 -35.75
CA TRP A 867 -45.21 -31.45 -34.49
C TRP A 867 -46.71 -31.26 -34.76
N ALA A 868 -47.53 -32.04 -34.06
CA ALA A 868 -48.98 -31.90 -34.03
C ALA A 868 -49.47 -31.83 -32.57
N PRO A 869 -50.46 -30.97 -32.27
CA PRO A 869 -51.15 -31.03 -30.98
C PRO A 869 -51.87 -32.37 -30.86
N LEU A 870 -51.81 -32.96 -29.67
CA LEU A 870 -52.62 -34.11 -29.32
C LEU A 870 -53.65 -33.63 -28.31
N ASP A 871 -54.87 -33.41 -28.79
CA ASP A 871 -56.02 -33.20 -27.92
C ASP A 871 -56.36 -34.54 -27.24
N ASP A 872 -56.48 -34.54 -25.92
CA ASP A 872 -56.86 -35.72 -25.13
C ASP A 872 -58.29 -36.22 -25.45
#